data_AF-A0A951ULY7-F1
#
_entry.id   AF-A0A951ULY7-F1
#
_cell.length_a   1.000
_cell.length_b   1.000
_cell.length_c   1.000
_cell.angle_alpha   90.00
_cell.angle_beta   90.00
_cell.angle_gamma   90.00
#
_symmetry.space_group_name_H-M   'P 1'
#
loop_
_entity.id
_entity.type
_entity.pdbx_description
1 polymer ?
#
loop_
_entity_poly.entity_id
_entity_poly.type
_entity_poly.pdbx_seq_one_letter_code
_entity_poly.pdbx_strand_id
1 'polypeptide(L)'
;MVFLLSSQNVFQYLIEKKIISAAQNSGQIESKTCKNFNLLIHFPSQASEQPSILIKQEPHDEEGDTNGDFLHEWQVYELVRHDSEFSQIKSLLPEAIRFDQKHSIVAFNYLKNYCDLDDFYTQNRRFSSPIATALGAALAEVHRISCDRQDYKEFLAAKDTVEDKDDEATEKVPDLMHELENLTPESFGAISADGLKFYELYQRYDSLGQAIRQLNAVYEPICLIHNDLKLSNILLHHEWESLLLQGDRAFPPSALTGSEAAIRLIDWEKWLWGDPASDLGTLVANYLKIWLKSLVVRAGIDLNLALRLASVPLEVIQPSMVALVRSYLAHFPEILERFPDFVERVMQFTGMALIESIQTKLHYQEPFGNIEICMLQVAKTLLCSPLQAIETVFGLTVSDLLDSQVQLPLKAQRRQSGASVEKGKTSTEVTQPGTCDRPLSGEQDILNRDALNRDAFHQQTPLQDLVNHIQIKAHCCIHHPRYSPSQPPEAIASRLPMLPADLQRGYLKAQLQNYLYDIYFSGEICLGDETGFSGTQEFAQTLQAEGYRPPSLENNRVHGLDVRFYEQLRRSNWGEGYFDPEWQVVRRESDGTFAVQKEELTLHIDPLRHLPAETRSPSIGDIVAIRLPKNRIETGFYVAVGNAGLVPDDSPAIELYFNVTPAGAIALMQNLTQRLNAIALPFVFKVLSDPVAYGRYDAGILQVERSRSEQLWPVLQQVYAAIAPEQVHATTPLFTKTLAPGLGLAEEPEENTAEDFGTKCCKLVAEGLLSVWQTKSDSPQARMSAIRQQLMEQGLNWQKPYLNPHSEDIYPPLGFTID
;
A
#
# COMPACT_ATOMS: atom_id res chain seq x y z
N MET A 1 7.40 26.70 -17.58
CA MET A 1 6.89 26.17 -16.30
C MET A 1 5.60 25.44 -16.62
N VAL A 2 5.52 24.20 -16.16
CA VAL A 2 4.30 23.38 -16.24
C VAL A 2 3.19 24.06 -15.42
N PHE A 3 1.96 24.04 -15.94
CA PHE A 3 0.79 24.53 -15.21
C PHE A 3 0.31 23.44 -14.26
N LEU A 4 0.42 23.66 -12.95
CA LEU A 4 -0.10 22.74 -11.95
C LEU A 4 -1.43 23.25 -11.43
N LEU A 5 -2.47 22.43 -11.53
CA LEU A 5 -3.77 22.71 -10.94
C LEU A 5 -3.64 22.69 -9.42
N SER A 6 -4.27 23.65 -8.75
CA SER A 6 -4.26 23.75 -7.30
C SER A 6 -5.57 24.33 -6.77
N SER A 7 -5.79 24.18 -5.46
CA SER A 7 -6.94 24.83 -4.79
C SER A 7 -6.91 26.35 -4.90
N GLN A 8 -5.76 26.96 -5.22
CA GLN A 8 -5.61 28.41 -5.36
C GLN A 8 -5.97 28.93 -6.76
N ASN A 9 -5.74 28.12 -7.82
CA ASN A 9 -5.91 28.57 -9.21
C ASN A 9 -7.14 27.96 -9.92
N VAL A 10 -7.78 26.94 -9.34
CA VAL A 10 -8.85 26.17 -10.00
C VAL A 10 -10.03 27.03 -10.48
N PHE A 11 -10.51 28.00 -9.69
CA PHE A 11 -11.62 28.87 -10.10
C PHE A 11 -11.24 29.77 -11.28
N GLN A 12 -10.02 30.33 -11.26
CA GLN A 12 -9.52 31.15 -12.35
C GLN A 12 -9.43 30.33 -13.64
N TYR A 13 -8.88 29.11 -13.54
CA TYR A 13 -8.80 28.18 -14.67
C TYR A 13 -10.17 27.86 -15.27
N LEU A 14 -11.16 27.52 -14.43
CA LEU A 14 -12.51 27.18 -14.89
C LEU A 14 -13.23 28.34 -15.58
N ILE A 15 -13.01 29.58 -15.11
CA ILE A 15 -13.55 30.81 -15.72
C ILE A 15 -12.90 31.04 -17.09
N GLU A 16 -11.57 30.95 -17.18
CA GLU A 16 -10.82 31.13 -18.42
C GLU A 16 -11.22 30.11 -19.50
N LYS A 17 -11.47 28.87 -19.10
CA LYS A 17 -11.94 27.80 -19.99
C LYS A 17 -13.45 27.84 -20.27
N LYS A 18 -14.17 28.81 -19.71
CA LYS A 18 -15.63 29.00 -19.85
C LYS A 18 -16.44 27.79 -19.39
N ILE A 19 -15.92 27.04 -18.42
CA ILE A 19 -16.64 25.94 -17.78
C ILE A 19 -17.62 26.51 -16.74
N ILE A 20 -17.23 27.59 -16.06
CA ILE A 20 -18.09 28.35 -15.14
C ILE A 20 -18.12 29.83 -15.49
N SER A 21 -19.12 30.55 -14.99
CA SER A 21 -19.23 32.00 -15.15
C SER A 21 -18.34 32.75 -14.14
N ALA A 22 -17.99 34.00 -14.45
CA ALA A 22 -17.20 34.86 -13.56
C ALA A 22 -17.88 35.14 -12.20
N ALA A 23 -19.21 34.97 -12.10
CA ALA A 23 -19.95 35.09 -10.85
C ALA A 23 -19.74 33.89 -9.91
N GLN A 24 -19.21 32.77 -10.41
CA GLN A 24 -18.97 31.52 -9.67
C GLN A 24 -17.49 31.39 -9.27
N ASN A 25 -16.87 32.49 -8.83
CA ASN A 25 -15.44 32.54 -8.50
C ASN A 25 -15.10 32.02 -7.09
N SER A 26 -16.05 31.39 -6.38
CA SER A 26 -15.86 30.81 -5.06
C SER A 26 -16.79 29.60 -4.85
N GLY A 27 -16.34 28.67 -4.01
CA GLY A 27 -17.02 27.41 -3.70
C GLY A 27 -16.19 26.56 -2.74
N GLN A 28 -16.77 25.48 -2.22
CA GLN A 28 -16.03 24.52 -1.40
C GLN A 28 -15.26 23.58 -2.32
N ILE A 29 -13.96 23.42 -2.05
CA ILE A 29 -13.09 22.50 -2.75
C ILE A 29 -12.88 21.27 -1.86
N GLU A 30 -13.07 20.10 -2.43
CA GLU A 30 -12.80 18.81 -1.82
C GLU A 30 -11.75 18.08 -2.68
N SER A 31 -10.68 17.58 -2.05
CA SER A 31 -9.72 16.71 -2.73
C SER A 31 -10.28 15.29 -2.76
N LYS A 32 -10.26 14.65 -3.93
CA LYS A 32 -10.56 13.21 -4.05
C LYS A 32 -9.25 12.47 -4.25
N THR A 33 -8.73 11.84 -3.20
CA THR A 33 -7.44 11.14 -3.23
C THR A 33 -7.54 9.89 -4.12
N CYS A 34 -6.75 9.87 -5.19
CA CYS A 34 -6.65 8.75 -6.14
C CYS A 34 -5.32 8.87 -6.94
N LYS A 35 -5.12 8.04 -7.98
CA LYS A 35 -3.91 8.09 -8.84
C LYS A 35 -3.65 9.48 -9.43
N ASN A 36 -4.70 10.16 -9.87
CA ASN A 36 -4.65 11.46 -10.53
C ASN A 36 -4.99 12.60 -9.55
N PHE A 37 -4.61 13.84 -9.90
CA PHE A 37 -4.95 15.00 -9.07
C PHE A 37 -6.38 15.45 -9.32
N ASN A 38 -7.28 15.13 -8.38
CA ASN A 38 -8.72 15.38 -8.52
C ASN A 38 -9.25 16.38 -7.50
N LEU A 39 -9.92 17.43 -8.00
CA LEU A 39 -10.66 18.39 -7.18
C LEU A 39 -12.15 18.31 -7.50
N LEU A 40 -12.97 18.15 -6.47
CA LEU A 40 -14.42 18.27 -6.54
C LEU A 40 -14.84 19.65 -6.03
N ILE A 41 -15.62 20.36 -6.85
CA ILE A 41 -16.01 21.75 -6.57
C ILE A 41 -17.52 21.79 -6.32
N HIS A 42 -17.87 22.26 -5.13
CA HIS A 42 -19.26 22.46 -4.71
C HIS A 42 -19.59 23.95 -4.74
N PHE A 43 -20.64 24.32 -5.48
CA PHE A 43 -21.12 25.70 -5.56
C PHE A 43 -22.15 26.01 -4.45
N PRO A 44 -22.20 27.24 -3.92
CA PRO A 44 -23.12 27.61 -2.83
C PRO A 44 -24.61 27.45 -3.18
N SER A 45 -25.41 27.10 -2.16
CA SER A 45 -26.79 26.61 -2.23
C SER A 45 -27.89 27.56 -2.75
N GLN A 46 -27.58 28.76 -3.24
CA GLN A 46 -28.57 29.58 -3.97
C GLN A 46 -28.83 29.07 -5.40
N ALA A 47 -28.09 28.05 -5.84
CA ALA A 47 -28.23 27.37 -7.11
C ALA A 47 -28.45 25.86 -6.89
N SER A 48 -29.57 25.48 -6.27
CA SER A 48 -29.92 24.08 -5.95
C SER A 48 -30.02 23.14 -7.16
N GLU A 49 -29.86 23.64 -8.39
CA GLU A 49 -29.85 22.86 -9.63
C GLU A 49 -28.47 22.79 -10.29
N GLN A 50 -27.43 23.44 -9.76
CA GLN A 50 -26.11 23.40 -10.41
C GLN A 50 -25.33 22.13 -10.04
N PRO A 51 -24.84 21.38 -11.05
CA PRO A 51 -24.03 20.19 -10.80
C PRO A 51 -22.69 20.60 -10.18
N SER A 52 -22.21 19.81 -9.22
CA SER A 52 -20.82 19.93 -8.78
C SER A 52 -19.91 19.50 -9.94
N ILE A 53 -18.71 20.08 -10.02
CA ILE A 53 -17.76 19.78 -11.09
C ILE A 53 -16.60 19.00 -10.51
N LEU A 54 -16.28 17.87 -11.14
CA LEU A 54 -15.05 17.13 -10.90
C LEU A 54 -14.04 17.57 -11.95
N ILE A 55 -12.93 18.15 -11.52
CA ILE A 55 -11.79 18.49 -12.38
C ILE A 55 -10.61 17.60 -12.01
N LYS A 56 -10.01 16.98 -13.02
CA LYS A 56 -8.85 16.10 -12.87
C LYS A 56 -7.68 16.65 -13.67
N GLN A 57 -6.46 16.51 -13.15
CA GLN A 57 -5.22 16.75 -13.89
C GLN A 57 -4.29 15.53 -13.76
N GLU A 58 -3.67 15.12 -14.87
CA GLU A 58 -2.63 14.08 -14.85
C GLU A 58 -1.45 14.53 -14.00
N PRO A 59 -0.88 13.65 -13.16
CA PRO A 59 0.40 13.89 -12.52
C PRO A 59 1.50 14.12 -13.56
N HIS A 60 2.45 14.99 -13.24
CA HIS A 60 3.61 15.25 -14.10
C HIS A 60 4.83 14.55 -13.53
N ASP A 61 5.64 13.97 -14.39
CA ASP A 61 6.90 13.33 -14.02
C ASP A 61 8.03 14.35 -13.74
N GLU A 62 9.26 13.84 -13.62
CA GLU A 62 10.46 14.64 -13.39
C GLU A 62 10.78 15.62 -14.53
N GLU A 63 10.44 15.25 -15.78
CA GLU A 63 10.66 16.04 -16.98
C GLU A 63 9.54 17.09 -17.17
N GLY A 64 8.44 16.92 -16.43
CA GLY A 64 7.25 17.76 -16.52
C GLY A 64 6.27 17.28 -17.59
N ASP A 65 6.42 16.03 -18.03
CA ASP A 65 5.59 15.36 -19.00
C ASP A 65 4.48 14.56 -18.29
N THR A 66 3.41 14.25 -19.02
CA THR A 66 2.27 13.45 -18.54
C THR A 66 2.16 12.18 -19.37
N ASN A 67 1.56 11.12 -18.81
CA ASN A 67 1.42 9.84 -19.51
C ASN A 67 0.48 9.89 -20.73
N GLY A 68 -0.39 10.90 -20.82
CA GLY A 68 -1.40 11.00 -21.88
C GLY A 68 -2.66 10.18 -21.59
N ASP A 69 -2.86 9.79 -20.33
CA ASP A 69 -3.96 8.95 -19.85
C ASP A 69 -5.34 9.61 -20.14
N PHE A 70 -5.49 10.92 -19.96
CA PHE A 70 -6.73 11.64 -20.22
C PHE A 70 -6.95 11.95 -21.70
N LEU A 71 -5.88 12.03 -22.50
CA LEU A 71 -6.04 12.07 -23.95
C LEU A 71 -6.62 10.74 -24.44
N HIS A 72 -6.07 9.62 -23.95
CA HIS A 72 -6.61 8.28 -24.22
C HIS A 72 -8.07 8.18 -23.78
N GLU A 73 -8.39 8.52 -22.52
CA GLU A 73 -9.77 8.51 -22.02
C GLU A 73 -10.70 9.38 -22.92
N TRP A 74 -10.25 10.57 -23.32
CA TRP A 74 -11.05 11.48 -24.15
C TRP A 74 -11.38 10.94 -25.54
N GLN A 75 -10.51 10.13 -26.15
CA GLN A 75 -10.77 9.53 -27.46
C GLN A 75 -12.02 8.63 -27.45
N VAL A 76 -12.30 7.92 -26.34
CA VAL A 76 -13.54 7.14 -26.18
C VAL A 76 -14.78 8.03 -26.20
N TYR A 77 -14.72 9.18 -25.52
CA TYR A 77 -15.81 10.17 -25.58
C TYR A 77 -16.03 10.74 -26.98
N GLU A 78 -14.96 10.90 -27.75
CA GLU A 78 -15.06 11.36 -29.14
C GLU A 78 -15.66 10.28 -30.05
N LEU A 79 -15.29 9.01 -29.87
CA LEU A 79 -15.89 7.89 -30.61
C LEU A 79 -17.39 7.78 -30.34
N VAL A 80 -17.79 7.85 -29.07
CA VAL A 80 -19.21 7.79 -28.66
C VAL A 80 -20.03 8.96 -29.21
N ARG A 81 -19.39 10.12 -29.44
CA ARG A 81 -20.04 11.28 -30.09
C ARG A 81 -20.07 11.17 -31.62
N HIS A 82 -19.18 10.38 -32.21
CA HIS A 82 -19.02 10.25 -33.65
C HIS A 82 -20.11 9.39 -34.30
N ASP A 83 -20.48 8.26 -33.67
CA ASP A 83 -21.44 7.30 -34.24
C ASP A 83 -22.68 7.11 -33.35
N SER A 84 -23.85 7.20 -33.98
CA SER A 84 -25.14 6.95 -33.34
C SER A 84 -25.38 5.49 -32.93
N GLU A 85 -24.72 4.50 -33.55
CA GLU A 85 -24.80 3.09 -33.11
C GLU A 85 -24.18 2.90 -31.72
N PHE A 86 -23.12 3.66 -31.42
CA PHE A 86 -22.47 3.70 -30.11
C PHE A 86 -23.27 4.47 -29.04
N SER A 87 -24.44 5.03 -29.40
CA SER A 87 -25.31 5.75 -28.46
C SER A 87 -25.86 4.86 -27.33
N GLN A 88 -25.85 3.53 -27.52
CA GLN A 88 -26.23 2.56 -26.49
C GLN A 88 -25.22 2.49 -25.34
N ILE A 89 -23.95 2.83 -25.59
CA ILE A 89 -22.87 2.88 -24.58
C ILE A 89 -22.79 4.27 -23.94
N LYS A 90 -23.37 5.31 -24.55
CA LYS A 90 -23.38 6.67 -24.01
C LYS A 90 -23.98 6.76 -22.59
N SER A 91 -24.98 5.95 -22.28
CA SER A 91 -25.58 5.87 -20.94
C SER A 91 -24.64 5.25 -19.90
N LEU A 92 -23.66 4.46 -20.33
CA LEU A 92 -22.63 3.85 -19.47
C LEU A 92 -21.53 4.85 -19.11
N LEU A 93 -21.30 5.90 -19.89
CA LEU A 93 -20.25 6.89 -19.62
C LEU A 93 -20.78 8.08 -18.80
N PRO A 94 -19.99 8.70 -17.92
CA PRO A 94 -20.35 9.98 -17.28
C PRO A 94 -20.30 11.12 -18.30
N GLU A 95 -20.96 12.24 -18.01
CA GLU A 95 -20.94 13.39 -18.91
C GLU A 95 -19.64 14.20 -18.78
N ALA A 96 -18.79 14.09 -19.80
CA ALA A 96 -17.56 14.87 -19.90
C ALA A 96 -17.82 16.26 -20.49
N ILE A 97 -17.41 17.31 -19.75
CA ILE A 97 -17.64 18.72 -20.10
C ILE A 97 -16.59 19.18 -21.12
N ARG A 98 -15.31 18.97 -20.80
CA ARG A 98 -14.18 19.49 -21.59
C ARG A 98 -12.88 18.76 -21.27
N PHE A 99 -12.06 18.57 -22.29
CA PHE A 99 -10.65 18.21 -22.17
C PHE A 99 -9.76 19.36 -22.67
N ASP A 100 -8.68 19.63 -21.94
CA ASP A 100 -7.64 20.60 -22.25
C ASP A 100 -6.29 19.88 -22.41
N GLN A 101 -6.06 19.38 -23.63
CA GLN A 101 -4.86 18.60 -23.98
C GLN A 101 -3.55 19.28 -23.59
N LYS A 102 -3.47 20.62 -23.70
CA LYS A 102 -2.24 21.37 -23.38
C LYS A 102 -1.78 21.21 -21.92
N HIS A 103 -2.70 21.01 -20.99
CA HIS A 103 -2.40 20.92 -19.56
C HIS A 103 -2.80 19.57 -18.96
N SER A 104 -3.22 18.61 -19.80
CA SER A 104 -3.74 17.30 -19.41
C SER A 104 -4.82 17.40 -18.32
N ILE A 105 -5.80 18.29 -18.55
CA ILE A 105 -6.93 18.53 -17.63
C ILE A 105 -8.24 18.11 -18.26
N VAL A 106 -9.03 17.32 -17.54
CA VAL A 106 -10.40 16.95 -17.91
C VAL A 106 -11.40 17.39 -16.84
N ALA A 107 -12.58 17.84 -17.28
CA ALA A 107 -13.67 18.27 -16.41
C ALA A 107 -14.95 17.47 -16.68
N PHE A 108 -15.60 17.01 -15.61
CA PHE A 108 -16.82 16.20 -15.63
C PHE A 108 -17.92 16.83 -14.77
N ASN A 109 -19.17 16.56 -15.14
CA ASN A 109 -20.29 16.73 -14.21
C ASN A 109 -20.20 15.65 -13.14
N TYR A 110 -20.18 16.04 -11.86
CA TYR A 110 -20.08 15.10 -10.76
C TYR A 110 -21.42 14.40 -10.50
N LEU A 111 -21.39 13.07 -10.46
CA LEU A 111 -22.55 12.22 -10.31
C LEU A 111 -22.88 11.98 -8.83
N LYS A 112 -23.60 12.91 -8.19
CA LYS A 112 -23.96 12.86 -6.75
C LYS A 112 -24.82 11.67 -6.33
N ASN A 113 -25.56 11.07 -7.27
CA ASN A 113 -26.48 9.96 -6.99
C ASN A 113 -25.84 8.58 -7.15
N TYR A 114 -24.50 8.53 -7.23
CA TYR A 114 -23.74 7.31 -7.44
C TYR A 114 -22.64 7.20 -6.38
N CYS A 115 -22.28 5.97 -6.04
CA CYS A 115 -21.03 5.63 -5.37
C CYS A 115 -20.26 4.64 -6.26
N ASP A 116 -18.96 4.49 -6.08
CA ASP A 116 -18.25 3.39 -6.72
C ASP A 116 -18.62 2.05 -6.07
N LEU A 117 -18.43 0.97 -6.84
CA LEU A 117 -18.86 -0.37 -6.46
C LEU A 117 -17.94 -1.00 -5.40
N ASP A 118 -16.67 -0.58 -5.34
CA ASP A 118 -15.71 -1.04 -4.33
C ASP A 118 -16.11 -0.55 -2.93
N ASP A 119 -16.40 0.75 -2.81
CA ASP A 119 -16.95 1.36 -1.60
C ASP A 119 -18.27 0.70 -1.18
N PHE A 120 -19.18 0.50 -2.12
CA PHE A 120 -20.47 -0.15 -1.84
C PHE A 120 -20.28 -1.56 -1.25
N TYR A 121 -19.43 -2.41 -1.85
CA TYR A 121 -19.19 -3.75 -1.37
C TYR A 121 -18.40 -3.78 -0.05
N THR A 122 -17.43 -2.89 0.12
CA THR A 122 -16.64 -2.77 1.35
C THR A 122 -17.53 -2.40 2.54
N GLN A 123 -18.41 -1.40 2.37
CA GLN A 123 -19.28 -0.90 3.42
C GLN A 123 -20.45 -1.85 3.71
N ASN A 124 -21.13 -2.36 2.68
CA ASN A 124 -22.39 -3.10 2.86
C ASN A 124 -22.18 -4.62 3.00
N ARG A 125 -21.08 -5.17 2.45
CA ARG A 125 -20.84 -6.63 2.33
C ARG A 125 -22.02 -7.40 1.72
N ARG A 126 -22.71 -6.77 0.75
CA ARG A 126 -23.85 -7.34 0.01
C ARG A 126 -23.47 -7.52 -1.46
N PHE A 127 -23.28 -8.77 -1.86
CA PHE A 127 -22.91 -9.14 -3.23
C PHE A 127 -24.15 -9.60 -4.00
N SER A 128 -24.86 -8.63 -4.56
CA SER A 128 -26.17 -8.82 -5.19
C SER A 128 -26.02 -9.35 -6.64
N SER A 129 -26.54 -10.55 -6.92
CA SER A 129 -26.56 -11.11 -8.27
C SER A 129 -27.20 -10.18 -9.33
N PRO A 130 -28.29 -9.45 -9.05
CA PRO A 130 -28.82 -8.42 -9.98
C PRO A 130 -27.81 -7.36 -10.43
N ILE A 131 -26.95 -6.87 -9.53
CA ILE A 131 -25.89 -5.91 -9.88
C ILE A 131 -24.90 -6.59 -10.83
N ALA A 132 -24.47 -7.81 -10.49
CA ALA A 132 -23.55 -8.58 -11.32
C ALA A 132 -24.13 -8.92 -12.71
N THR A 133 -25.43 -9.25 -12.78
CA THR A 133 -26.14 -9.44 -14.05
C THR A 133 -26.12 -8.18 -14.90
N ALA A 134 -26.45 -7.02 -14.31
CA ALA A 134 -26.45 -5.75 -15.04
C ALA A 134 -25.04 -5.37 -15.52
N LEU A 135 -24.01 -5.63 -14.71
CA LEU A 135 -22.61 -5.40 -15.08
C LEU A 135 -22.17 -6.30 -16.25
N GLY A 136 -22.53 -7.59 -16.21
CA GLY A 136 -22.21 -8.53 -17.29
C GLY A 136 -22.88 -8.15 -18.60
N ALA A 137 -24.12 -7.64 -18.54
CA ALA A 137 -24.84 -7.13 -19.70
C ALA A 137 -24.20 -5.85 -20.25
N ALA A 138 -23.83 -4.90 -19.39
CA ALA A 138 -23.18 -3.66 -19.78
C ALA A 138 -21.85 -3.92 -20.51
N LEU A 139 -21.01 -4.80 -19.94
CA LEU A 139 -19.73 -5.14 -20.54
C LEU A 139 -19.88 -5.89 -21.87
N ALA A 140 -20.79 -6.88 -21.92
CA ALA A 140 -21.08 -7.60 -23.16
C ALA A 140 -21.53 -6.66 -24.28
N GLU A 141 -22.32 -5.63 -23.95
CA GLU A 141 -22.80 -4.67 -24.94
C GLU A 141 -21.66 -3.83 -25.55
N VAL A 142 -20.70 -3.38 -24.74
CA VAL A 142 -19.50 -2.68 -25.22
C VAL A 142 -18.72 -3.56 -26.20
N HIS A 143 -18.41 -4.80 -25.78
CA HIS A 143 -17.63 -5.73 -26.60
C HIS A 143 -18.37 -6.11 -27.89
N ARG A 144 -19.67 -6.39 -27.79
CA ARG A 144 -20.49 -6.82 -28.93
C ARG A 144 -20.65 -5.72 -29.97
N ILE A 145 -20.89 -4.47 -29.56
CA ILE A 145 -21.04 -3.35 -30.51
C ILE A 145 -19.71 -3.05 -31.21
N SER A 146 -18.58 -3.20 -30.53
CA SER A 146 -17.25 -2.91 -31.08
C SER A 146 -16.59 -4.12 -31.75
N CYS A 147 -17.13 -5.33 -31.63
CA CYS A 147 -16.54 -6.55 -32.20
C CYS A 147 -16.33 -6.42 -33.71
N ASP A 148 -15.10 -6.64 -34.16
CA ASP A 148 -14.65 -6.56 -35.55
C ASP A 148 -14.94 -5.23 -36.26
N ARG A 149 -15.19 -4.15 -35.51
CA ARG A 149 -15.41 -2.80 -36.04
C ARG A 149 -14.10 -2.09 -36.36
N GLN A 150 -13.53 -2.45 -37.51
CA GLN A 150 -12.29 -1.87 -38.02
C GLN A 150 -12.37 -0.34 -38.20
N ASP A 151 -13.54 0.20 -38.53
CA ASP A 151 -13.79 1.64 -38.64
C ASP A 151 -13.62 2.37 -37.30
N TYR A 152 -14.06 1.76 -36.19
CA TYR A 152 -13.84 2.31 -34.85
C TYR A 152 -12.37 2.20 -34.43
N LYS A 153 -11.72 1.07 -34.74
CA LYS A 153 -10.29 0.88 -34.48
C LYS A 153 -9.44 1.92 -35.19
N GLU A 154 -9.70 2.16 -36.47
CA GLU A 154 -8.99 3.17 -37.28
C GLU A 154 -9.27 4.59 -36.80
N PHE A 155 -10.49 4.90 -36.36
CA PHE A 155 -10.83 6.20 -35.78
C PHE A 155 -10.00 6.51 -34.53
N LEU A 156 -9.83 5.52 -33.66
CA LEU A 156 -9.04 5.65 -32.44
C LEU A 156 -7.54 5.74 -32.76
N ALA A 157 -7.02 4.87 -33.63
CA ALA A 157 -5.61 4.85 -34.03
C ALA A 157 -5.17 6.13 -34.75
N ALA A 158 -6.03 6.75 -35.56
CA ALA A 158 -5.71 8.01 -36.26
C ALA A 158 -5.48 9.21 -35.34
N LYS A 159 -5.81 9.07 -34.05
CA LYS A 159 -5.66 10.12 -33.02
C LYS A 159 -4.50 9.88 -32.06
N ASP A 160 -3.80 8.76 -32.19
CA ASP A 160 -2.50 8.54 -31.56
C ASP A 160 -1.41 9.22 -32.39
N THR A 161 -1.30 10.53 -32.24
CA THR A 161 -0.27 11.34 -32.91
C THR A 161 0.84 11.77 -31.94
N VAL A 162 1.19 10.93 -30.95
CA VAL A 162 2.37 11.19 -30.12
C VAL A 162 3.60 10.72 -30.90
N GLU A 163 4.24 11.66 -31.59
CA GLU A 163 5.58 11.52 -32.16
C GLU A 163 6.60 11.47 -30.99
N ASP A 164 7.36 10.37 -30.86
CA ASP A 164 8.36 10.00 -29.81
C ASP A 164 7.75 9.51 -28.47
N LYS A 165 7.97 8.30 -27.93
CA LYS A 165 9.16 7.42 -27.86
C LYS A 165 8.73 5.93 -27.96
N ASP A 166 9.37 5.15 -28.84
CA ASP A 166 9.46 3.67 -28.92
C ASP A 166 8.23 2.72 -28.86
N ASP A 167 6.99 3.15 -28.63
CA ASP A 167 5.84 2.23 -28.62
C ASP A 167 4.81 2.48 -29.74
N GLU A 168 4.84 1.60 -30.75
CA GLU A 168 3.80 1.36 -31.76
C GLU A 168 2.52 0.76 -31.10
N ALA A 169 1.88 1.54 -30.21
CA ALA A 169 0.89 1.07 -29.23
C ALA A 169 -0.49 0.62 -29.77
N THR A 170 -0.78 0.75 -31.07
CA THR A 170 -2.10 0.40 -31.63
C THR A 170 -2.12 -0.85 -32.52
N GLU A 171 -0.95 -1.42 -32.86
CA GLU A 171 -0.87 -2.60 -33.73
C GLU A 171 -0.38 -3.89 -33.05
N LYS A 172 0.29 -3.82 -31.89
CA LYS A 172 0.89 -5.01 -31.27
C LYS A 172 0.00 -5.63 -30.19
N VAL A 173 -0.16 -6.95 -30.28
CA VAL A 173 -0.66 -7.79 -29.17
C VAL A 173 0.13 -7.43 -27.90
N PRO A 174 -0.53 -7.13 -26.77
CA PRO A 174 0.15 -6.76 -25.53
C PRO A 174 1.18 -7.82 -25.11
N ASP A 175 2.39 -7.43 -24.75
CA ASP A 175 3.36 -8.37 -24.19
C ASP A 175 3.07 -8.61 -22.70
N LEU A 176 2.23 -9.60 -22.41
CA LEU A 176 1.85 -10.00 -21.05
C LEU A 176 3.06 -10.39 -20.16
N MET A 177 4.25 -10.61 -20.74
CA MET A 177 5.46 -11.03 -20.03
C MET A 177 6.42 -9.88 -19.75
N HIS A 178 6.26 -8.73 -20.41
CA HIS A 178 7.28 -7.69 -20.48
C HIS A 178 7.76 -7.23 -19.10
N GLU A 179 6.82 -6.89 -18.21
CA GLU A 179 7.11 -6.42 -16.86
C GLU A 179 7.52 -7.54 -15.90
N LEU A 180 7.35 -8.82 -16.27
CA LEU A 180 7.60 -9.99 -15.41
C LEU A 180 8.99 -10.60 -15.63
N GLU A 181 9.50 -10.59 -16.88
CA GLU A 181 10.75 -11.26 -17.23
C GLU A 181 11.95 -10.30 -17.40
N ASN A 182 11.73 -9.00 -17.60
CA ASN A 182 12.79 -8.04 -17.93
C ASN A 182 13.31 -7.24 -16.73
N LEU A 183 13.56 -7.90 -15.59
CA LEU A 183 14.21 -7.22 -14.47
C LEU A 183 15.67 -6.86 -14.80
N THR A 184 16.07 -5.62 -14.52
CA THR A 184 17.44 -5.14 -14.70
C THR A 184 18.03 -4.70 -13.35
N PRO A 185 19.34 -4.44 -13.26
CA PRO A 185 19.92 -3.85 -12.05
C PRO A 185 19.21 -2.58 -11.57
N GLU A 186 18.75 -1.73 -12.49
CA GLU A 186 18.01 -0.49 -12.18
C GLU A 186 16.70 -0.75 -11.43
N SER A 187 16.07 -1.92 -11.61
CA SER A 187 14.84 -2.30 -10.91
C SER A 187 15.00 -2.25 -9.38
N PHE A 188 16.20 -2.44 -8.84
CA PHE A 188 16.48 -2.32 -7.39
C PHE A 188 16.32 -0.89 -6.86
N GLY A 189 16.39 0.11 -7.74
CA GLY A 189 16.16 1.51 -7.42
C GLY A 189 14.70 1.95 -7.54
N ALA A 190 13.81 1.07 -8.03
CA ALA A 190 12.40 1.36 -8.33
C ALA A 190 11.43 0.40 -7.62
N ILE A 191 11.85 -0.82 -7.31
CA ILE A 191 11.07 -1.88 -6.67
C ILE A 191 11.61 -2.09 -5.26
N SER A 192 10.72 -2.19 -4.27
CA SER A 192 11.13 -2.45 -2.88
C SER A 192 11.72 -3.85 -2.71
N ALA A 193 12.52 -4.05 -1.68
CA ALA A 193 13.10 -5.36 -1.38
C ALA A 193 12.04 -6.46 -1.20
N ASP A 194 10.91 -6.16 -0.53
CA ASP A 194 9.79 -7.09 -0.45
C ASP A 194 9.11 -7.30 -1.80
N GLY A 195 9.06 -6.28 -2.65
CA GLY A 195 8.57 -6.42 -4.03
C GLY A 195 9.43 -7.32 -4.90
N LEU A 196 10.76 -7.34 -4.71
CA LEU A 196 11.63 -8.27 -5.43
C LEU A 196 11.34 -9.74 -5.10
N LYS A 197 10.85 -10.04 -3.88
CA LYS A 197 10.40 -11.40 -3.50
C LYS A 197 9.23 -11.90 -4.34
N PHE A 198 8.38 -11.00 -4.86
CA PHE A 198 7.33 -11.41 -5.82
C PHE A 198 7.95 -12.01 -7.08
N TYR A 199 8.99 -11.37 -7.62
CA TYR A 199 9.67 -11.84 -8.83
C TYR A 199 10.43 -13.14 -8.59
N GLU A 200 11.10 -13.28 -7.44
CA GLU A 200 11.69 -14.57 -7.03
C GLU A 200 10.63 -15.70 -7.02
N LEU A 201 9.47 -15.46 -6.41
CA LEU A 201 8.39 -16.44 -6.36
C LEU A 201 7.77 -16.72 -7.72
N TYR A 202 7.64 -15.71 -8.57
CA TYR A 202 7.16 -15.86 -9.95
C TYR A 202 8.12 -16.70 -10.79
N GLN A 203 9.40 -16.33 -10.80
CA GLN A 203 10.45 -16.96 -11.60
C GLN A 203 10.71 -18.41 -11.17
N ARG A 204 10.46 -18.75 -9.90
CA ARG A 204 10.53 -20.12 -9.38
C ARG A 204 9.58 -21.11 -10.08
N TYR A 205 8.48 -20.65 -10.69
CA TYR A 205 7.49 -21.51 -11.32
C TYR A 205 7.53 -21.44 -12.84
N ASP A 206 8.39 -22.26 -13.49
CA ASP A 206 8.45 -22.37 -14.96
C ASP A 206 7.06 -22.56 -15.62
N SER A 207 6.19 -23.35 -14.97
CA SER A 207 4.83 -23.61 -15.46
C SER A 207 3.98 -22.33 -15.56
N LEU A 208 4.20 -21.36 -14.66
CA LEU A 208 3.48 -20.10 -14.66
C LEU A 208 3.89 -19.24 -15.86
N GLY A 209 5.20 -19.05 -16.07
CA GLY A 209 5.70 -18.32 -17.24
C GLY A 209 5.30 -18.98 -18.56
N GLN A 210 5.27 -20.32 -18.62
CA GLN A 210 4.76 -21.05 -19.79
C GLN A 210 3.27 -20.81 -20.04
N ALA A 211 2.43 -20.81 -18.99
CA ALA A 211 1.00 -20.58 -19.12
C ALA A 211 0.69 -19.16 -19.62
N ILE A 212 1.40 -18.14 -19.13
CA ILE A 212 1.20 -16.75 -19.58
C ILE A 212 1.69 -16.58 -21.02
N ARG A 213 2.82 -17.19 -21.41
CA ARG A 213 3.26 -17.22 -22.82
C ARG A 213 2.23 -17.87 -23.75
N GLN A 214 1.60 -18.96 -23.31
CA GLN A 214 0.54 -19.63 -24.07
C GLN A 214 -0.69 -18.73 -24.20
N LEU A 215 -1.11 -18.07 -23.11
CA LEU A 215 -2.20 -17.09 -23.12
C LEU A 215 -1.91 -15.95 -24.10
N ASN A 216 -0.69 -15.39 -24.06
CA ASN A 216 -0.27 -14.31 -24.96
C ASN A 216 -0.29 -14.77 -26.44
N ALA A 217 0.16 -15.99 -26.72
CA ALA A 217 0.18 -16.55 -28.08
C ALA A 217 -1.21 -16.77 -28.69
N VAL A 218 -2.25 -16.92 -27.86
CA VAL A 218 -3.65 -17.10 -28.29
C VAL A 218 -4.51 -15.85 -28.06
N TYR A 219 -3.89 -14.74 -27.65
CA TYR A 219 -4.55 -13.45 -27.47
C TYR A 219 -5.09 -12.96 -28.82
N GLU A 220 -6.37 -12.57 -28.86
CA GLU A 220 -6.98 -12.08 -30.09
C GLU A 220 -7.67 -10.72 -29.87
N PRO A 221 -7.16 -9.61 -30.46
CA PRO A 221 -7.73 -8.28 -30.29
C PRO A 221 -8.93 -8.03 -31.21
N ILE A 222 -10.14 -8.22 -30.70
CA ILE A 222 -11.36 -8.23 -31.55
C ILE A 222 -12.33 -7.10 -31.26
N CYS A 223 -12.26 -6.46 -30.10
CA CYS A 223 -13.19 -5.40 -29.71
C CYS A 223 -12.53 -4.34 -28.83
N LEU A 224 -13.23 -3.24 -28.56
CA LEU A 224 -12.80 -2.25 -27.58
C LEU A 224 -12.95 -2.84 -26.17
N ILE A 225 -11.86 -2.91 -25.42
CA ILE A 225 -11.85 -3.29 -24.00
C ILE A 225 -11.45 -2.09 -23.13
N HIS A 226 -11.93 -2.07 -21.90
CA HIS A 226 -11.60 -1.04 -20.90
C HIS A 226 -10.18 -1.23 -20.36
N ASN A 227 -9.72 -2.47 -20.16
CA ASN A 227 -8.35 -2.85 -19.76
C ASN A 227 -7.87 -2.28 -18.40
N ASP A 228 -8.79 -1.74 -17.59
CA ASP A 228 -8.55 -1.37 -16.18
C ASP A 228 -9.87 -1.41 -15.39
N LEU A 229 -10.69 -2.43 -15.63
CA LEU A 229 -12.06 -2.52 -15.13
C LEU A 229 -12.12 -2.94 -13.65
N LYS A 230 -11.54 -2.13 -12.77
CA LYS A 230 -11.57 -2.25 -11.31
C LYS A 230 -12.96 -1.89 -10.77
N LEU A 231 -13.31 -2.37 -9.57
CA LEU A 231 -14.60 -2.04 -8.93
C LEU A 231 -14.75 -0.54 -8.64
N SER A 232 -13.64 0.17 -8.38
CA SER A 232 -13.61 1.63 -8.22
C SER A 232 -13.96 2.38 -9.52
N ASN A 233 -13.82 1.72 -10.67
CA ASN A 233 -14.11 2.28 -11.99
C ASN A 233 -15.55 1.96 -12.46
N ILE A 234 -16.37 1.41 -11.56
CA ILE A 234 -17.77 1.09 -11.78
C ILE A 234 -18.61 1.87 -10.79
N LEU A 235 -19.44 2.78 -11.28
CA LEU A 235 -20.37 3.55 -10.47
C LEU A 235 -21.74 2.86 -10.40
N LEU A 236 -22.30 2.77 -9.20
CA LEU A 236 -23.61 2.22 -8.89
C LEU A 236 -24.55 3.33 -8.42
N HIS A 237 -25.74 3.42 -9.03
CA HIS A 237 -26.76 4.36 -8.62
C HIS A 237 -27.28 4.05 -7.20
N HIS A 238 -27.53 5.06 -6.36
CA HIS A 238 -28.03 4.85 -4.99
C HIS A 238 -29.39 4.15 -4.95
N GLU A 239 -30.22 4.31 -5.98
CA GLU A 239 -31.52 3.64 -6.14
C GLU A 239 -31.47 2.37 -7.01
N TRP A 240 -30.31 1.71 -7.07
CA TRP A 240 -30.13 0.50 -7.90
C TRP A 240 -31.18 -0.58 -7.62
N GLU A 241 -31.66 -0.73 -6.38
CA GLU A 241 -32.69 -1.72 -6.03
C GLU A 241 -33.97 -1.46 -6.82
N SER A 242 -34.42 -0.20 -6.91
CA SER A 242 -35.59 0.16 -7.70
C SER A 242 -35.34 -0.03 -9.20
N LEU A 243 -34.17 0.41 -9.69
CA LEU A 243 -33.82 0.36 -11.11
C LEU A 243 -33.62 -1.07 -11.64
N LEU A 244 -33.10 -1.99 -10.80
CA LEU A 244 -32.77 -3.36 -11.18
C LEU A 244 -33.84 -4.39 -10.78
N LEU A 245 -34.65 -4.12 -9.75
CA LEU A 245 -35.63 -5.10 -9.23
C LEU A 245 -37.09 -4.81 -9.61
N GLN A 246 -37.43 -3.60 -10.06
CA GLN A 246 -38.83 -3.21 -10.36
C GLN A 246 -39.18 -3.14 -11.87
N GLY A 247 -38.27 -3.56 -12.76
CA GLY A 247 -38.55 -3.66 -14.19
C GLY A 247 -39.39 -4.88 -14.56
N ASP A 248 -40.33 -4.71 -15.49
CA ASP A 248 -40.96 -5.82 -16.20
C ASP A 248 -39.84 -6.68 -16.84
N ARG A 249 -40.02 -8.00 -16.94
CA ARG A 249 -38.99 -8.95 -17.46
C ARG A 249 -38.72 -8.80 -18.98
N ALA A 250 -38.89 -7.61 -19.54
CA ALA A 250 -38.51 -7.30 -20.91
C ALA A 250 -36.99 -7.08 -20.96
N PHE A 251 -36.31 -7.91 -21.74
CA PHE A 251 -34.91 -7.75 -22.10
C PHE A 251 -34.76 -6.70 -23.22
N PRO A 252 -33.75 -5.81 -23.18
CA PRO A 252 -32.70 -5.65 -22.16
C PRO A 252 -33.23 -4.93 -20.90
N PRO A 253 -32.61 -5.13 -19.71
CA PRO A 253 -33.05 -4.47 -18.49
C PRO A 253 -33.00 -2.94 -18.66
N SER A 254 -34.00 -2.24 -18.13
CA SER A 254 -34.05 -0.77 -18.02
C SER A 254 -32.79 -0.13 -17.39
N ALA A 255 -31.93 -0.96 -16.80
CA ALA A 255 -30.62 -0.66 -16.22
C ALA A 255 -29.61 -0.01 -17.18
N LEU A 256 -29.70 -0.27 -18.49
CA LEU A 256 -28.70 0.17 -19.48
C LEU A 256 -29.12 1.42 -20.27
N THR A 257 -30.38 1.85 -20.16
CA THR A 257 -30.96 2.88 -21.04
C THR A 257 -31.51 4.05 -20.23
N GLY A 258 -31.07 5.28 -20.52
CA GLY A 258 -31.59 6.51 -19.92
C GLY A 258 -30.53 7.37 -19.22
N SER A 259 -30.95 8.54 -18.72
CA SER A 259 -30.08 9.47 -17.96
C SER A 259 -29.72 8.95 -16.56
N GLU A 260 -30.43 7.95 -16.05
CA GLU A 260 -30.26 7.36 -14.72
C GLU A 260 -30.00 5.85 -14.82
N ALA A 261 -29.03 5.45 -15.66
CA ALA A 261 -28.58 4.07 -15.73
C ALA A 261 -28.09 3.58 -14.36
N ALA A 262 -28.39 2.33 -14.01
CA ALA A 262 -28.02 1.79 -12.70
C ALA A 262 -26.49 1.64 -12.54
N ILE A 263 -25.80 1.43 -13.67
CA ILE A 263 -24.35 1.22 -13.74
C ILE A 263 -23.74 2.21 -14.73
N ARG A 264 -22.58 2.76 -14.37
CA ARG A 264 -21.71 3.54 -15.27
C ARG A 264 -20.27 3.09 -15.14
N LEU A 265 -19.53 3.16 -16.24
CA LEU A 265 -18.10 2.86 -16.34
C LEU A 265 -17.33 4.17 -16.51
N ILE A 266 -16.30 4.36 -15.70
CA ILE A 266 -15.45 5.57 -15.69
C ILE A 266 -13.99 5.17 -15.87
N ASP A 267 -13.11 6.15 -16.15
CA ASP A 267 -11.67 5.94 -16.16
C ASP A 267 -11.19 5.07 -17.32
N TRP A 268 -11.62 5.42 -18.54
CA TRP A 268 -11.25 4.70 -19.76
C TRP A 268 -9.79 4.96 -20.19
N GLU A 269 -8.91 5.44 -19.32
CA GLU A 269 -7.54 5.86 -19.67
C GLU A 269 -6.66 4.74 -20.26
N LYS A 270 -6.97 3.47 -19.99
CA LYS A 270 -6.19 2.31 -20.46
C LYS A 270 -6.82 1.54 -21.61
N TRP A 271 -7.89 2.05 -22.23
CA TRP A 271 -8.63 1.33 -23.26
C TRP A 271 -7.68 0.85 -24.37
N LEU A 272 -7.95 -0.32 -24.94
CA LEU A 272 -7.26 -0.79 -26.14
C LEU A 272 -8.17 -1.68 -26.98
N TRP A 273 -7.75 -1.98 -28.21
CA TRP A 273 -8.42 -3.00 -29.04
C TRP A 273 -7.90 -4.38 -28.66
N GLY A 274 -8.71 -5.20 -28.00
CA GLY A 274 -8.22 -6.33 -27.23
C GLY A 274 -9.14 -7.53 -27.14
N ASP A 275 -8.69 -8.52 -26.36
CA ASP A 275 -9.41 -9.75 -26.09
C ASP A 275 -10.49 -9.51 -25.02
N PRO A 276 -11.79 -9.73 -25.32
CA PRO A 276 -12.88 -9.46 -24.38
C PRO A 276 -12.82 -10.31 -23.11
N ALA A 277 -12.13 -11.44 -23.11
CA ALA A 277 -11.94 -12.26 -21.91
C ALA A 277 -11.09 -11.53 -20.85
N SER A 278 -10.28 -10.54 -21.24
CA SER A 278 -9.45 -9.75 -20.32
C SER A 278 -10.31 -8.95 -19.33
N ASP A 279 -11.26 -8.15 -19.81
CA ASP A 279 -12.14 -7.34 -18.95
C ASP A 279 -13.05 -8.23 -18.08
N LEU A 280 -13.63 -9.28 -18.67
CA LEU A 280 -14.49 -10.20 -17.90
C LEU A 280 -13.66 -10.96 -16.84
N GLY A 281 -12.44 -11.37 -17.18
CA GLY A 281 -11.49 -11.98 -16.27
C GLY A 281 -11.11 -11.06 -15.11
N THR A 282 -10.88 -9.78 -15.41
CA THR A 282 -10.61 -8.72 -14.42
C THR A 282 -11.76 -8.52 -13.45
N LEU A 283 -13.01 -8.52 -13.93
CA LEU A 283 -14.19 -8.45 -13.06
C LEU A 283 -14.27 -9.64 -12.11
N VAL A 284 -14.07 -10.86 -12.60
CA VAL A 284 -14.02 -12.07 -11.75
C VAL A 284 -12.88 -11.96 -10.74
N ALA A 285 -11.71 -11.47 -11.16
CA ALA A 285 -10.56 -11.28 -10.28
C ALA A 285 -10.86 -10.29 -9.15
N ASN A 286 -11.63 -9.25 -9.41
CA ASN A 286 -12.06 -8.30 -8.38
C ASN A 286 -12.94 -8.96 -7.29
N TYR A 287 -13.86 -9.85 -7.66
CA TYR A 287 -14.61 -10.64 -6.67
C TYR A 287 -13.69 -11.57 -5.87
N LEU A 288 -12.75 -12.25 -6.53
CA LEU A 288 -11.77 -13.09 -5.84
C LEU A 288 -10.87 -12.27 -4.91
N LYS A 289 -10.50 -11.04 -5.27
CA LYS A 289 -9.76 -10.10 -4.41
C LYS A 289 -10.53 -9.77 -3.13
N ILE A 290 -11.84 -9.57 -3.21
CA ILE A 290 -12.67 -9.36 -2.01
C ILE A 290 -12.55 -10.56 -1.06
N TRP A 291 -12.64 -11.79 -1.59
CA TRP A 291 -12.46 -13.01 -0.77
C TRP A 291 -11.03 -13.14 -0.24
N LEU A 292 -10.00 -12.98 -1.08
CA LEU A 292 -8.59 -13.10 -0.68
C LEU A 292 -8.20 -12.09 0.40
N LYS A 293 -8.59 -10.82 0.25
CA LYS A 293 -8.37 -9.77 1.26
C LYS A 293 -9.19 -9.99 2.53
N SER A 294 -10.20 -10.87 2.49
CA SER A 294 -10.98 -11.26 3.67
C SER A 294 -10.31 -12.32 4.53
N LEU A 295 -9.25 -12.97 4.03
CA LEU A 295 -8.54 -14.04 4.72
C LEU A 295 -7.69 -13.50 5.88
N VAL A 296 -7.67 -14.24 6.97
CA VAL A 296 -6.76 -13.96 8.10
C VAL A 296 -5.48 -14.77 7.91
N VAL A 297 -4.54 -14.24 7.10
CA VAL A 297 -3.28 -14.93 6.78
C VAL A 297 -2.15 -14.38 7.66
N ARG A 298 -1.70 -15.17 8.64
CA ARG A 298 -0.55 -14.87 9.50
C ARG A 298 0.29 -16.13 9.76
N ALA A 299 1.56 -15.94 10.09
CA ALA A 299 2.45 -17.03 10.49
C ALA A 299 1.81 -17.85 11.64
N GLY A 300 1.74 -19.17 11.47
CA GLY A 300 1.14 -20.09 12.44
C GLY A 300 -0.37 -20.36 12.27
N ILE A 301 -1.06 -19.72 11.32
CA ILE A 301 -2.42 -20.07 10.93
C ILE A 301 -2.35 -21.02 9.73
N ASP A 302 -2.91 -22.23 9.86
CA ASP A 302 -3.04 -23.12 8.71
C ASP A 302 -4.10 -22.62 7.72
N LEU A 303 -3.95 -22.99 6.45
CA LEU A 303 -4.82 -22.55 5.36
C LEU A 303 -6.31 -22.87 5.63
N ASN A 304 -6.61 -24.03 6.23
CA ASN A 304 -8.00 -24.43 6.51
C ASN A 304 -8.66 -23.50 7.54
N LEU A 305 -7.91 -23.11 8.57
CA LEU A 305 -8.37 -22.16 9.56
C LEU A 305 -8.52 -20.76 8.94
N ALA A 306 -7.56 -20.33 8.12
CA ALA A 306 -7.64 -19.04 7.42
C ALA A 306 -8.90 -18.95 6.52
N LEU A 307 -9.21 -20.01 5.77
CA LEU A 307 -10.42 -20.12 4.95
C LEU A 307 -11.71 -20.05 5.78
N ARG A 308 -11.75 -20.72 6.94
CA ARG A 308 -12.91 -20.68 7.84
C ARG A 308 -13.11 -19.34 8.54
N LEU A 309 -12.05 -18.56 8.69
CA LEU A 309 -12.06 -17.24 9.32
C LEU A 309 -12.31 -16.11 8.33
N ALA A 310 -12.40 -16.43 7.03
CA ALA A 310 -12.62 -15.47 5.95
C ALA A 310 -13.80 -14.55 6.26
N SER A 311 -13.58 -13.24 6.11
CA SER A 311 -14.63 -12.26 6.40
C SER A 311 -15.79 -12.28 5.41
N VAL A 312 -15.47 -12.70 4.19
CA VAL A 312 -16.36 -12.89 3.07
C VAL A 312 -15.98 -14.23 2.45
N PRO A 313 -16.63 -15.34 2.84
CA PRO A 313 -16.37 -16.66 2.26
C PRO A 313 -16.63 -16.68 0.75
N LEU A 314 -15.91 -17.53 0.02
CA LEU A 314 -16.03 -17.63 -1.45
C LEU A 314 -17.47 -17.99 -1.88
N GLU A 315 -18.16 -18.81 -1.11
CA GLU A 315 -19.55 -19.23 -1.36
C GLU A 315 -20.55 -18.07 -1.31
N VAL A 316 -20.20 -16.97 -0.64
CA VAL A 316 -21.05 -15.77 -0.55
C VAL A 316 -20.97 -14.93 -1.84
N ILE A 317 -19.82 -14.94 -2.52
CA ILE A 317 -19.58 -14.16 -3.74
C ILE A 317 -19.82 -14.97 -5.02
N GLN A 318 -19.74 -16.31 -4.96
CA GLN A 318 -20.01 -17.24 -6.06
C GLN A 318 -21.29 -16.93 -6.86
N PRO A 319 -22.46 -16.69 -6.23
CA PRO A 319 -23.68 -16.37 -6.97
C PRO A 319 -23.60 -15.10 -7.82
N SER A 320 -22.79 -14.11 -7.41
CA SER A 320 -22.57 -12.89 -8.20
C SER A 320 -21.65 -13.16 -9.38
N MET A 321 -20.54 -13.89 -9.17
CA MET A 321 -19.64 -14.27 -10.27
C MET A 321 -20.34 -15.14 -11.33
N VAL A 322 -21.18 -16.09 -10.92
CA VAL A 322 -22.00 -16.88 -11.84
C VAL A 322 -22.98 -16.00 -12.62
N ALA A 323 -23.67 -15.08 -11.93
CA ALA A 323 -24.62 -14.17 -12.56
C ALA A 323 -23.95 -13.22 -13.57
N LEU A 324 -22.74 -12.74 -13.26
CA LEU A 324 -21.92 -11.91 -14.13
C LEU A 324 -21.60 -12.63 -15.45
N VAL A 325 -20.96 -13.81 -15.37
CA VAL A 325 -20.50 -14.55 -16.55
C VAL A 325 -21.68 -15.03 -17.39
N ARG A 326 -22.74 -15.56 -16.76
CA ARG A 326 -23.96 -15.97 -17.49
C ARG A 326 -24.61 -14.80 -18.21
N SER A 327 -24.72 -13.64 -17.56
CA SER A 327 -25.31 -12.46 -18.18
C SER A 327 -24.48 -11.99 -19.37
N TYR A 328 -23.15 -11.97 -19.23
CA TYR A 328 -22.24 -11.63 -20.32
C TYR A 328 -22.45 -12.54 -21.54
N LEU A 329 -22.40 -13.88 -21.33
CA LEU A 329 -22.58 -14.86 -22.40
C LEU A 329 -23.98 -14.81 -23.03
N ALA A 330 -25.01 -14.47 -22.25
CA ALA A 330 -26.37 -14.33 -22.76
C ALA A 330 -26.55 -13.10 -23.67
N HIS A 331 -25.78 -12.03 -23.43
CA HIS A 331 -25.86 -10.79 -24.23
C HIS A 331 -24.86 -10.78 -25.39
N PHE A 332 -23.81 -11.59 -25.35
CA PHE A 332 -22.85 -11.76 -26.45
C PHE A 332 -22.59 -13.26 -26.74
N PRO A 333 -23.60 -14.02 -27.18
CA PRO A 333 -23.48 -15.46 -27.40
C PRO A 333 -22.51 -15.84 -28.52
N GLU A 334 -22.33 -14.97 -29.52
CA GLU A 334 -21.43 -15.18 -30.66
C GLU A 334 -19.97 -15.37 -30.23
N ILE A 335 -19.61 -14.90 -29.02
CA ILE A 335 -18.26 -15.10 -28.48
C ILE A 335 -17.90 -16.58 -28.29
N LEU A 336 -18.89 -17.44 -28.02
CA LEU A 336 -18.67 -18.88 -27.87
C LEU A 336 -18.48 -19.59 -29.21
N GLU A 337 -18.95 -18.99 -30.31
CA GLU A 337 -18.68 -19.48 -31.66
C GLU A 337 -17.24 -19.19 -32.07
N ARG A 338 -16.73 -18.00 -31.71
CA ARG A 338 -15.33 -17.61 -31.94
C ARG A 338 -14.36 -18.32 -31.01
N PHE A 339 -14.72 -18.43 -29.73
CA PHE A 339 -13.92 -19.01 -28.67
C PHE A 339 -14.69 -20.12 -27.95
N PRO A 340 -14.65 -21.37 -28.43
CA PRO A 340 -15.33 -22.48 -27.76
C PRO A 340 -14.85 -22.73 -26.32
N ASP A 341 -13.62 -22.32 -26.01
CA ASP A 341 -12.94 -22.39 -24.71
C ASP A 341 -13.02 -21.07 -23.91
N PHE A 342 -13.94 -20.16 -24.26
CA PHE A 342 -13.99 -18.80 -23.70
C PHE A 342 -13.97 -18.75 -22.17
N VAL A 343 -14.67 -19.64 -21.47
CA VAL A 343 -14.69 -19.66 -20.00
C VAL A 343 -13.32 -20.02 -19.41
N GLU A 344 -12.57 -20.92 -20.06
CA GLU A 344 -11.19 -21.24 -19.65
C GLU A 344 -10.27 -20.05 -19.88
N ARG A 345 -10.41 -19.38 -21.03
CA ARG A 345 -9.68 -18.14 -21.35
C ARG A 345 -9.97 -17.05 -20.31
N VAL A 346 -11.24 -16.87 -19.90
CA VAL A 346 -11.64 -15.95 -18.82
C VAL A 346 -10.93 -16.30 -17.50
N MET A 347 -10.80 -17.59 -17.14
CA MET A 347 -10.03 -17.97 -15.94
C MET A 347 -8.55 -17.63 -16.05
N GLN A 348 -7.93 -17.82 -17.21
CA GLN A 348 -6.53 -17.45 -17.41
C GLN A 348 -6.34 -15.93 -17.27
N PHE A 349 -7.20 -15.12 -17.88
CA PHE A 349 -7.18 -13.67 -17.70
C PHE A 349 -7.55 -13.25 -16.26
N THR A 350 -8.41 -13.98 -15.55
CA THR A 350 -8.60 -13.76 -14.10
C THR A 350 -7.30 -13.96 -13.34
N GLY A 351 -6.51 -15.00 -13.67
CA GLY A 351 -5.20 -15.22 -13.08
C GLY A 351 -4.21 -14.10 -13.43
N MET A 352 -4.20 -13.64 -14.68
CA MET A 352 -3.37 -12.51 -15.12
C MET A 352 -3.72 -11.23 -14.36
N ALA A 353 -5.01 -10.87 -14.26
CA ALA A 353 -5.47 -9.69 -13.53
C ALA A 353 -5.12 -9.72 -12.02
N LEU A 354 -5.00 -10.92 -11.41
CA LEU A 354 -4.49 -11.04 -10.05
C LEU A 354 -2.98 -10.73 -9.96
N ILE A 355 -2.18 -11.15 -10.95
CA ILE A 355 -0.75 -10.83 -11.05
C ILE A 355 -0.56 -9.32 -11.26
N GLU A 356 -1.29 -8.73 -12.20
CA GLU A 356 -1.27 -7.28 -12.48
C GLU A 356 -1.68 -6.46 -11.26
N SER A 357 -2.63 -6.98 -10.45
CA SER A 357 -2.99 -6.36 -9.18
C SER A 357 -1.85 -6.38 -8.16
N ILE A 358 -0.98 -7.38 -8.17
CA ILE A 358 0.23 -7.41 -7.33
C ILE A 358 1.22 -6.39 -7.87
N GLN A 359 1.53 -6.41 -9.17
CA GLN A 359 2.44 -5.46 -9.81
C GLN A 359 2.03 -4.00 -9.57
N THR A 360 0.73 -3.70 -9.67
CA THR A 360 0.19 -2.38 -9.33
C THR A 360 0.54 -1.99 -7.89
N LYS A 361 0.36 -2.89 -6.90
CA LYS A 361 0.75 -2.60 -5.51
C LYS A 361 2.26 -2.32 -5.38
N LEU A 362 3.09 -3.13 -6.04
CA LEU A 362 4.54 -2.95 -6.04
C LEU A 362 4.96 -1.61 -6.64
N HIS A 363 4.29 -1.19 -7.72
CA HIS A 363 4.49 0.10 -8.37
C HIS A 363 4.19 1.28 -7.42
N TYR A 364 3.17 1.16 -6.58
CA TYR A 364 2.86 2.11 -5.51
C TYR A 364 3.69 1.92 -4.24
N GLN A 365 4.76 1.11 -4.29
CA GLN A 365 5.68 0.85 -3.17
C GLN A 365 5.00 0.23 -1.95
N GLU A 366 3.82 -0.37 -2.13
CA GLU A 366 3.12 -1.10 -1.10
C GLU A 366 3.83 -2.43 -0.80
N PRO A 367 3.80 -2.90 0.46
CA PRO A 367 4.48 -4.13 0.84
C PRO A 367 3.86 -5.37 0.18
N PHE A 368 4.72 -6.30 -0.22
CA PHE A 368 4.35 -7.64 -0.68
C PHE A 368 4.29 -8.60 0.50
N GLY A 369 3.08 -9.00 0.90
CA GLY A 369 2.86 -9.80 2.09
C GLY A 369 2.21 -11.16 1.84
N ASN A 370 1.77 -11.80 2.92
CA ASN A 370 1.16 -13.14 2.85
C ASN A 370 -0.11 -13.21 2.00
N ILE A 371 -0.89 -12.12 1.95
CA ILE A 371 -2.11 -12.06 1.13
C ILE A 371 -1.74 -12.08 -0.35
N GLU A 372 -0.71 -11.32 -0.74
CA GLU A 372 -0.20 -11.27 -2.11
C GLU A 372 0.45 -12.60 -2.51
N ILE A 373 1.13 -13.29 -1.58
CA ILE A 373 1.60 -14.67 -1.80
C ILE A 373 0.42 -15.61 -2.08
N CYS A 374 -0.66 -15.55 -1.28
CA CYS A 374 -1.87 -16.34 -1.54
C CYS A 374 -2.50 -15.99 -2.90
N MET A 375 -2.55 -14.70 -3.24
CA MET A 375 -3.05 -14.20 -4.52
C MET A 375 -2.26 -14.78 -5.69
N LEU A 376 -0.93 -14.80 -5.61
CA LEU A 376 -0.06 -15.41 -6.62
C LEU A 376 -0.29 -16.92 -6.76
N GLN A 377 -0.54 -17.63 -5.65
CA GLN A 377 -0.87 -19.07 -5.71
C GLN A 377 -2.23 -19.35 -6.39
N VAL A 378 -3.23 -18.50 -6.13
CA VAL A 378 -4.53 -18.59 -6.82
C VAL A 378 -4.37 -18.25 -8.30
N ALA A 379 -3.66 -17.16 -8.62
CA ALA A 379 -3.35 -16.75 -9.99
C ALA A 379 -2.66 -17.88 -10.78
N LYS A 380 -1.67 -18.53 -10.17
CA LYS A 380 -1.00 -19.69 -10.77
C LYS A 380 -1.96 -20.82 -11.09
N THR A 381 -2.90 -21.14 -10.19
CA THR A 381 -3.89 -22.20 -10.41
C THR A 381 -4.82 -21.84 -11.58
N LEU A 382 -5.27 -20.60 -11.64
CA LEU A 382 -6.15 -20.08 -12.70
C LEU A 382 -5.47 -20.10 -14.07
N LEU A 383 -4.20 -19.72 -14.14
CA LEU A 383 -3.41 -19.71 -15.38
C LEU A 383 -3.00 -21.11 -15.85
N CYS A 384 -2.53 -21.95 -14.93
CA CYS A 384 -1.96 -23.27 -15.25
C CYS A 384 -3.01 -24.39 -15.38
N SER A 385 -4.14 -24.27 -14.67
CA SER A 385 -5.18 -25.30 -14.60
C SER A 385 -6.59 -24.70 -14.70
N PRO A 386 -6.90 -23.89 -15.73
CA PRO A 386 -8.14 -23.10 -15.80
C PRO A 386 -9.40 -23.96 -15.67
N LEU A 387 -9.48 -25.09 -16.39
CA LEU A 387 -10.64 -25.98 -16.36
C LEU A 387 -10.96 -26.51 -14.95
N GLN A 388 -9.95 -26.88 -14.17
CA GLN A 388 -10.13 -27.36 -12.79
C GLN A 388 -10.53 -26.23 -11.84
N ALA A 389 -10.06 -25.00 -12.11
CA ALA A 389 -10.33 -23.85 -11.28
C ALA A 389 -11.80 -23.39 -11.38
N ILE A 390 -12.47 -23.60 -12.52
CA ILE A 390 -13.87 -23.18 -12.75
C ILE A 390 -14.81 -23.68 -11.65
N GLU A 391 -14.73 -24.97 -11.29
CA GLU A 391 -15.61 -25.55 -10.26
C GLU A 391 -15.36 -24.94 -8.89
N THR A 392 -14.11 -24.58 -8.58
CA THR A 392 -13.77 -23.92 -7.31
C THR A 392 -14.24 -22.47 -7.29
N VAL A 393 -13.99 -21.72 -8.37
CA VAL A 393 -14.33 -20.29 -8.47
C VAL A 393 -15.84 -20.09 -8.49
N PHE A 394 -16.58 -20.86 -9.28
CA PHE A 394 -18.01 -20.66 -9.49
C PHE A 394 -18.91 -21.59 -8.66
N GLY A 395 -18.37 -22.68 -8.11
CA GLY A 395 -19.16 -23.71 -7.45
C GLY A 395 -20.01 -24.55 -8.42
N LEU A 396 -19.71 -24.49 -9.72
CA LEU A 396 -20.45 -25.13 -10.81
C LEU A 396 -19.49 -25.73 -11.83
N THR A 397 -19.90 -26.80 -12.51
CA THR A 397 -19.17 -27.32 -13.67
C THR A 397 -19.28 -26.35 -14.85
N VAL A 398 -18.39 -26.45 -15.85
CA VAL A 398 -18.47 -25.66 -17.09
C VAL A 398 -19.83 -25.84 -17.76
N SER A 399 -20.30 -27.08 -17.86
CA SER A 399 -21.59 -27.39 -18.49
C SER A 399 -22.75 -26.73 -17.74
N ASP A 400 -22.74 -26.75 -16.40
CA ASP A 400 -23.77 -26.07 -15.61
C ASP A 400 -23.68 -24.56 -15.72
N LEU A 401 -22.47 -23.98 -15.84
CA LEU A 401 -22.28 -22.55 -16.00
C LEU A 401 -22.87 -22.06 -17.33
N LEU A 402 -22.66 -22.82 -18.40
CA LEU A 402 -23.20 -22.56 -19.74
C LEU A 402 -24.70 -22.86 -19.86
N ASP A 403 -25.25 -23.73 -19.01
CA ASP A 403 -26.68 -24.02 -18.99
C ASP A 403 -27.46 -22.89 -18.30
N SER A 404 -28.27 -22.19 -19.09
CA SER A 404 -29.11 -21.07 -18.65
C SER A 404 -30.33 -21.50 -17.82
N GLN A 405 -30.58 -22.81 -17.64
CA GLN A 405 -31.76 -23.34 -16.91
C GLN A 405 -31.51 -23.74 -15.44
N VAL A 406 -30.27 -23.69 -14.93
CA VAL A 406 -29.97 -24.17 -13.57
C VAL A 406 -30.21 -23.07 -12.51
N GLN A 407 -31.28 -23.23 -11.72
CA GLN A 407 -31.56 -22.43 -10.50
C GLN A 407 -30.55 -22.74 -9.39
N LEU A 408 -29.95 -21.70 -8.79
CA LEU A 408 -29.06 -21.78 -7.63
C LEU A 408 -29.78 -22.41 -6.41
N PRO A 409 -29.16 -23.38 -5.69
CA PRO A 409 -29.77 -23.95 -4.50
C PRO A 409 -29.66 -23.03 -3.28
N LEU A 410 -30.76 -22.38 -2.91
CA LEU A 410 -30.92 -21.70 -1.61
C LEU A 410 -31.12 -22.75 -0.49
N LYS A 411 -30.10 -23.00 0.34
CA LYS A 411 -30.28 -23.68 1.64
C LYS A 411 -30.10 -22.68 2.79
N ALA A 412 -31.18 -21.98 3.13
CA ALA A 412 -31.35 -21.38 4.45
C ALA A 412 -31.98 -22.42 5.39
N GLN A 413 -31.18 -23.05 6.25
CA GLN A 413 -31.73 -23.87 7.34
C GLN A 413 -32.21 -22.96 8.49
N ARG A 414 -33.51 -22.72 8.51
CA ARG A 414 -34.29 -22.43 9.71
C ARG A 414 -34.04 -23.50 10.76
N ARG A 415 -33.48 -23.14 11.92
CA ARG A 415 -33.62 -23.97 13.13
C ARG A 415 -34.96 -23.66 13.79
N GLN A 416 -35.83 -24.67 13.77
CA GLN A 416 -37.06 -24.71 14.54
C GLN A 416 -36.77 -24.84 16.04
N SER A 417 -37.60 -24.14 16.80
CA SER A 417 -37.86 -24.25 18.23
C SER A 417 -38.27 -25.66 18.67
N GLY A 418 -37.84 -26.08 19.85
CA GLY A 418 -38.37 -27.25 20.54
C GLY A 418 -37.86 -27.43 21.99
N ALA A 419 -38.68 -26.98 22.94
CA ALA A 419 -38.93 -27.52 24.29
C ALA A 419 -37.85 -27.46 25.42
N SER A 420 -38.15 -26.58 26.39
CA SER A 420 -38.44 -26.85 27.82
C SER A 420 -37.50 -27.73 28.67
N VAL A 421 -37.08 -27.24 29.86
CA VAL A 421 -37.55 -27.69 31.19
C VAL A 421 -36.77 -27.01 32.36
N GLU A 422 -37.56 -26.50 33.31
CA GLU A 422 -37.39 -26.31 34.76
C GLU A 422 -36.36 -25.37 35.43
N LYS A 423 -36.95 -24.24 35.87
CA LYS A 423 -36.91 -23.60 37.21
C LYS A 423 -36.09 -24.27 38.33
N GLY A 424 -35.26 -23.45 38.98
CA GLY A 424 -34.73 -23.71 40.32
C GLY A 424 -34.17 -22.48 41.04
N LYS A 425 -35.06 -21.72 41.69
CA LYS A 425 -34.89 -20.96 42.94
C LYS A 425 -33.96 -19.73 43.02
N THR A 426 -34.63 -18.60 43.20
CA THR A 426 -34.33 -17.42 44.05
C THR A 426 -33.94 -17.84 45.49
N SER A 427 -33.28 -17.06 46.36
CA SER A 427 -33.33 -15.62 46.64
C SER A 427 -32.22 -15.22 47.63
N THR A 428 -31.76 -13.97 47.50
CA THR A 428 -31.48 -12.96 48.56
C THR A 428 -30.45 -13.19 49.69
N GLU A 429 -29.32 -12.46 49.57
CA GLU A 429 -29.01 -11.20 50.27
C GLU A 429 -28.63 -11.13 51.77
N VAL A 430 -27.66 -10.22 52.01
CA VAL A 430 -27.29 -9.44 53.22
C VAL A 430 -26.45 -10.10 54.32
N THR A 431 -25.21 -9.61 54.51
CA THR A 431 -24.73 -8.79 55.66
C THR A 431 -23.20 -8.87 55.86
N GLN A 432 -22.51 -7.72 55.73
CA GLN A 432 -21.39 -7.31 56.59
C GLN A 432 -22.00 -6.51 57.79
N PRO A 433 -21.30 -5.98 58.83
CA PRO A 433 -19.84 -5.73 58.99
C PRO A 433 -19.25 -5.89 60.42
N GLY A 434 -17.97 -5.56 60.59
CA GLY A 434 -17.33 -5.26 61.90
C GLY A 434 -15.83 -5.00 61.73
N THR A 435 -15.39 -3.76 61.53
CA THR A 435 -14.91 -2.75 62.51
C THR A 435 -13.56 -3.05 63.20
N CYS A 436 -12.61 -2.16 62.88
CA CYS A 436 -11.67 -1.43 63.77
C CYS A 436 -10.76 -2.19 64.74
N ASP A 437 -9.45 -1.99 64.63
CA ASP A 437 -8.74 -0.95 65.41
C ASP A 437 -7.21 -0.93 65.13
N ARG A 438 -6.65 0.26 65.30
CA ARG A 438 -5.23 0.69 65.27
C ARG A 438 -4.71 0.73 66.75
N PRO A 439 -3.50 1.22 67.14
CA PRO A 439 -2.28 1.66 66.42
C PRO A 439 -0.93 1.36 67.16
N LEU A 440 0.16 2.06 66.73
CA LEU A 440 1.42 2.43 67.43
C LEU A 440 2.50 1.32 67.55
N SER A 441 3.81 1.53 67.43
CA SER A 441 4.73 2.69 67.40
C SER A 441 6.15 2.18 67.07
N GLY A 442 7.09 3.03 66.62
CA GLY A 442 8.52 2.71 66.69
C GLY A 442 9.41 3.59 65.79
N GLU A 443 10.37 4.28 66.39
CA GLU A 443 11.15 5.42 65.90
C GLU A 443 12.40 5.11 65.05
N GLN A 444 12.81 6.14 64.29
CA GLN A 444 14.17 6.65 63.95
C GLN A 444 15.31 5.68 63.62
N ASP A 445 15.95 5.89 62.45
CA ASP A 445 17.29 6.51 62.45
C ASP A 445 17.73 7.05 61.08
N ILE A 446 18.49 8.15 61.15
CA ILE A 446 19.08 8.92 60.04
C ILE A 446 20.47 8.36 59.75
N LEU A 447 20.83 8.12 58.48
CA LEU A 447 22.23 8.19 58.04
C LEU A 447 22.35 8.53 56.55
N ASN A 448 23.03 9.65 56.31
CA ASN A 448 23.53 10.17 55.05
C ASN A 448 24.17 9.11 54.14
N ARG A 449 23.86 9.21 52.83
CA ARG A 449 24.83 8.97 51.74
C ARG A 449 24.44 9.82 50.53
N ASP A 450 24.88 11.08 50.57
CA ASP A 450 25.21 11.81 49.35
C ASP A 450 26.49 11.21 48.77
N ALA A 451 26.49 11.05 47.44
CA ALA A 451 27.60 10.95 46.49
C ALA A 451 27.46 9.74 45.56
N LEU A 452 27.51 10.03 44.25
CA LEU A 452 27.49 9.14 43.06
C LEU A 452 26.11 8.94 42.42
N ASN A 453 25.66 9.95 41.67
CA ASN A 453 24.86 9.78 40.45
C ASN A 453 24.81 11.12 39.72
N ARG A 454 25.93 11.51 39.11
CA ARG A 454 25.93 12.39 37.93
C ARG A 454 26.25 11.42 36.78
N ASP A 455 25.47 11.49 35.70
CA ASP A 455 25.40 10.56 34.54
C ASP A 455 24.23 9.56 34.53
N ALA A 456 23.09 9.91 35.15
CA ALA A 456 21.84 9.19 34.91
C ALA A 456 21.16 9.71 33.62
N PHE A 457 21.31 8.93 32.55
CA PHE A 457 20.65 9.01 31.23
C PHE A 457 19.26 9.69 31.23
N HIS A 458 19.03 10.62 30.29
CA HIS A 458 17.81 11.43 30.09
C HIS A 458 16.54 10.65 29.62
N GLN A 459 16.54 9.31 29.68
CA GLN A 459 15.41 8.46 29.24
C GLN A 459 14.35 8.18 30.33
N GLN A 460 14.49 8.75 31.54
CA GLN A 460 13.51 8.53 32.60
C GLN A 460 12.11 9.10 32.27
N THR A 461 12.00 10.08 31.38
CA THR A 461 10.72 10.76 31.08
C THR A 461 9.79 9.94 30.17
N PRO A 462 10.22 9.38 29.02
CA PRO A 462 9.32 8.62 28.14
C PRO A 462 8.94 7.24 28.71
N LEU A 463 9.87 6.54 29.35
CA LEU A 463 9.57 5.27 30.02
C LEU A 463 8.60 5.44 31.18
N GLN A 464 8.73 6.55 31.94
CA GLN A 464 7.78 6.85 33.02
C GLN A 464 6.40 7.17 32.45
N ASP A 465 6.32 7.95 31.38
CA ASP A 465 5.06 8.19 30.65
C ASP A 465 4.40 6.88 30.23
N LEU A 466 5.15 6.00 29.55
CA LEU A 466 4.69 4.69 29.07
C LEU A 466 4.06 3.85 30.19
N VAL A 467 4.78 3.64 31.30
CA VAL A 467 4.29 2.75 32.37
C VAL A 467 3.08 3.33 33.12
N ASN A 468 2.93 4.66 33.16
CA ASN A 468 1.79 5.31 33.83
C ASN A 468 0.54 5.39 32.95
N HIS A 469 0.72 5.58 31.64
CA HIS A 469 -0.34 6.08 30.78
C HIS A 469 -0.85 5.08 29.74
N ILE A 470 -0.06 4.05 29.38
CA ILE A 470 -0.54 3.00 28.49
C ILE A 470 -1.60 2.16 29.21
N GLN A 471 -2.79 2.07 28.61
CA GLN A 471 -3.92 1.31 29.12
C GLN A 471 -4.34 0.26 28.12
N ILE A 472 -4.21 -1.01 28.50
CA ILE A 472 -4.70 -2.15 27.73
C ILE A 472 -6.13 -2.46 28.20
N LYS A 473 -7.10 -2.29 27.32
CA LYS A 473 -8.53 -2.48 27.56
C LYS A 473 -9.02 -3.80 26.96
N ALA A 474 -10.30 -4.12 27.19
CA ALA A 474 -10.95 -5.28 26.56
C ALA A 474 -10.92 -5.19 25.03
N HIS A 475 -11.10 -6.32 24.34
CA HIS A 475 -11.12 -6.42 22.88
C HIS A 475 -9.82 -5.96 22.20
N CYS A 476 -8.69 -6.07 22.89
CA CYS A 476 -7.37 -5.64 22.41
C CYS A 476 -7.26 -4.15 22.07
N CYS A 477 -8.09 -3.30 22.68
CA CYS A 477 -7.96 -1.85 22.53
C CYS A 477 -6.84 -1.30 23.42
N ILE A 478 -6.02 -0.41 22.87
CA ILE A 478 -4.89 0.22 23.56
C ILE A 478 -5.12 1.72 23.57
N HIS A 479 -4.92 2.34 24.71
CA HIS A 479 -5.20 3.76 24.90
C HIS A 479 -4.05 4.46 25.60
N HIS A 480 -3.76 5.68 25.15
CA HIS A 480 -2.90 6.63 25.81
C HIS A 480 -3.65 7.98 25.92
N PRO A 481 -3.52 8.77 27.02
CA PRO A 481 -4.25 10.02 27.19
C PRO A 481 -3.96 11.10 26.13
N ARG A 482 -2.78 11.03 25.50
CA ARG A 482 -2.30 12.03 24.53
C ARG A 482 -2.32 11.58 23.07
N TYR A 483 -2.57 10.30 22.80
CA TYR A 483 -2.51 9.73 21.45
C TYR A 483 -3.81 9.01 21.11
N SER A 484 -4.13 8.93 19.81
CA SER A 484 -5.31 8.20 19.35
C SER A 484 -5.26 6.74 19.83
N PRO A 485 -6.41 6.14 20.22
CA PRO A 485 -6.43 4.76 20.64
C PRO A 485 -6.17 3.83 19.46
N SER A 486 -5.42 2.75 19.69
CA SER A 486 -5.32 1.66 18.73
C SER A 486 -6.43 0.64 19.00
N GLN A 487 -7.22 0.33 17.98
CA GLN A 487 -8.30 -0.63 18.05
C GLN A 487 -8.19 -1.62 16.89
N PRO A 488 -8.59 -2.90 17.07
CA PRO A 488 -8.67 -3.80 15.94
C PRO A 488 -9.62 -3.22 14.87
N PRO A 489 -9.25 -3.26 13.58
CA PRO A 489 -10.17 -2.89 12.50
C PRO A 489 -11.49 -3.64 12.65
N GLU A 490 -12.62 -3.03 12.28
CA GLU A 490 -13.96 -3.62 12.48
C GLU A 490 -14.08 -5.04 11.89
N ALA A 491 -13.40 -5.26 10.76
CA ALA A 491 -13.30 -6.57 10.12
C ALA A 491 -12.68 -7.65 11.02
N ILE A 492 -11.74 -7.31 11.89
CA ILE A 492 -11.06 -8.20 12.83
C ILE A 492 -11.75 -8.22 14.19
N ALA A 493 -12.23 -7.07 14.68
CA ALA A 493 -12.79 -6.88 16.02
C ALA A 493 -13.93 -7.86 16.34
N SER A 494 -14.82 -8.12 15.37
CA SER A 494 -15.95 -9.05 15.52
C SER A 494 -15.55 -10.52 15.61
N ARG A 495 -14.39 -10.90 15.06
CA ARG A 495 -13.90 -12.30 15.02
C ARG A 495 -12.83 -12.62 16.04
N LEU A 496 -12.13 -11.61 16.54
CA LEU A 496 -11.07 -11.79 17.54
C LEU A 496 -11.52 -12.65 18.74
N PRO A 497 -12.74 -12.50 19.29
CA PRO A 497 -13.23 -13.36 20.38
C PRO A 497 -13.41 -14.84 20.00
N MET A 498 -13.51 -15.15 18.71
CA MET A 498 -13.67 -16.52 18.19
C MET A 498 -12.33 -17.24 18.01
N LEU A 499 -11.20 -16.54 18.10
CA LEU A 499 -9.87 -17.13 17.98
C LEU A 499 -9.44 -17.83 19.28
N PRO A 500 -8.59 -18.87 19.22
CA PRO A 500 -7.89 -19.40 20.39
C PRO A 500 -7.19 -18.31 21.23
N ALA A 501 -7.14 -18.50 22.54
CA ALA A 501 -6.60 -17.50 23.49
C ALA A 501 -5.15 -17.09 23.18
N ASP A 502 -4.31 -18.04 22.75
CA ASP A 502 -2.91 -17.75 22.39
C ASP A 502 -2.81 -16.83 21.17
N LEU A 503 -3.72 -16.95 20.20
CA LEU A 503 -3.77 -16.08 19.02
C LEU A 503 -4.32 -14.69 19.37
N GLN A 504 -5.32 -14.60 20.24
CA GLN A 504 -5.78 -13.31 20.76
C GLN A 504 -4.64 -12.59 21.49
N ARG A 505 -3.87 -13.31 22.30
CA ARG A 505 -2.70 -12.77 22.99
C ARG A 505 -1.59 -12.38 22.03
N GLY A 506 -1.34 -13.17 20.99
CA GLY A 506 -0.38 -12.85 19.93
C GLY A 506 -0.75 -11.59 19.16
N TYR A 507 -2.04 -11.43 18.82
CA TYR A 507 -2.56 -10.22 18.17
C TYR A 507 -2.38 -8.99 19.06
N LEU A 508 -2.80 -9.07 20.33
CA LEU A 508 -2.64 -7.98 21.30
C LEU A 508 -1.17 -7.59 21.47
N LYS A 509 -0.27 -8.58 21.52
CA LYS A 509 1.17 -8.33 21.62
C LYS A 509 1.68 -7.53 20.43
N ALA A 510 1.38 -7.96 19.21
CA ALA A 510 1.80 -7.25 18.00
C ALA A 510 1.20 -5.83 17.93
N GLN A 511 -0.07 -5.68 18.29
CA GLN A 511 -0.72 -4.36 18.31
C GLN A 511 -0.10 -3.43 19.35
N LEU A 512 0.22 -3.95 20.55
CA LEU A 512 0.89 -3.18 21.59
C LEU A 512 2.32 -2.81 21.21
N GLN A 513 3.06 -3.75 20.63
CA GLN A 513 4.39 -3.48 20.08
C GLN A 513 4.35 -2.32 19.08
N ASN A 514 3.48 -2.38 18.07
CA ASN A 514 3.37 -1.32 17.06
C ASN A 514 2.98 0.01 17.69
N TYR A 515 1.96 0.02 18.57
CA TYR A 515 1.54 1.24 19.26
C TYR A 515 2.65 1.88 20.10
N LEU A 516 3.49 1.06 20.74
CA LEU A 516 4.66 1.54 21.48
C LEU A 516 5.77 2.04 20.55
N TYR A 517 5.98 1.36 19.43
CA TYR A 517 6.93 1.78 18.39
C TYR A 517 6.55 3.16 17.85
N ASP A 518 5.29 3.31 17.41
CA ASP A 518 4.76 4.55 16.83
C ASP A 518 4.95 5.73 17.78
N ILE A 519 4.60 5.57 19.06
CA ILE A 519 4.64 6.68 20.01
C ILE A 519 6.05 6.98 20.52
N TYR A 520 6.80 5.96 20.93
CA TYR A 520 8.02 6.15 21.72
C TYR A 520 9.31 5.93 20.94
N PHE A 521 9.27 5.15 19.86
CA PHE A 521 10.44 4.90 19.03
C PHE A 521 10.46 5.83 17.81
N SER A 522 9.47 5.72 16.91
CA SER A 522 9.40 6.57 15.72
C SER A 522 8.84 7.95 16.02
N GLY A 523 8.01 8.12 17.05
CA GLY A 523 7.36 9.40 17.35
C GLY A 523 6.28 9.78 16.32
N GLU A 524 5.77 8.81 15.56
CA GLU A 524 4.66 8.97 14.64
C GLU A 524 3.39 9.35 15.41
N ILE A 525 2.88 10.54 15.14
CA ILE A 525 1.63 11.00 15.76
C ILE A 525 0.50 10.33 15.00
N CYS A 526 -0.09 9.26 15.55
CA CYS A 526 -1.35 8.71 15.05
C CYS A 526 -2.46 9.77 15.23
N LEU A 527 -2.61 10.65 14.25
CA LEU A 527 -3.84 11.41 14.02
C LEU A 527 -4.87 10.37 13.57
N GLY A 528 -5.99 10.22 14.28
CA GLY A 528 -7.02 9.27 13.84
C GLY A 528 -7.49 9.63 12.43
N ASP A 529 -7.48 8.67 11.51
CA ASP A 529 -8.12 8.77 10.19
C ASP A 529 -9.65 8.93 10.38
N GLU A 530 -10.37 9.72 9.59
CA GLU A 530 -10.81 9.38 8.22
C GLU A 530 -10.89 10.58 7.25
N THR A 531 -10.40 11.75 7.61
CA THR A 531 -10.34 12.88 6.68
C THR A 531 -9.07 13.64 6.95
N GLY A 532 -8.23 13.83 5.93
CA GLY A 532 -7.00 14.60 6.03
C GLY A 532 -7.18 15.84 6.91
N PHE A 533 -6.26 16.01 7.86
CA PHE A 533 -6.21 17.06 8.88
C PHE A 533 -7.30 17.01 9.96
N SER A 534 -7.01 16.29 11.06
CA SER A 534 -7.36 16.81 12.39
C SER A 534 -6.30 16.46 13.45
N GLY A 535 -5.31 17.34 13.58
CA GLY A 535 -4.51 17.43 14.80
C GLY A 535 -5.36 17.86 15.98
N THR A 536 -5.04 17.38 17.18
CA THR A 536 -5.50 18.03 18.43
C THR A 536 -5.20 19.53 18.34
N GLN A 537 -6.17 20.37 18.72
CA GLN A 537 -6.08 21.83 18.60
C GLN A 537 -4.75 22.42 19.13
N GLU A 538 -4.14 21.85 20.17
CA GLU A 538 -2.85 22.33 20.71
C GLU A 538 -1.65 22.08 19.79
N PHE A 539 -1.55 20.93 19.13
CA PHE A 539 -0.44 20.63 18.22
C PHE A 539 -0.60 21.38 16.88
N ALA A 540 -1.83 21.48 16.39
CA ALA A 540 -2.15 22.30 15.23
C ALA A 540 -1.87 23.80 15.46
N GLN A 541 -2.12 24.30 16.68
CA GLN A 541 -1.75 25.66 17.10
C GLN A 541 -0.24 25.85 17.21
N THR A 542 0.51 24.82 17.62
CA THR A 542 1.98 24.86 17.70
C THR A 542 2.59 24.90 16.30
N LEU A 543 2.13 24.04 15.38
CA LEU A 543 2.51 24.05 13.97
C LEU A 543 2.16 25.38 13.28
N GLN A 544 0.99 25.96 13.57
CA GLN A 544 0.61 27.28 13.03
C GLN A 544 1.44 28.43 13.63
N ALA A 545 1.82 28.36 14.91
CA ALA A 545 2.70 29.33 15.56
C ALA A 545 4.14 29.29 14.99
N GLU A 546 4.58 28.12 14.52
CA GLU A 546 5.84 27.89 13.81
C GLU A 546 5.76 28.17 12.30
N GLY A 547 4.63 28.70 11.81
CA GLY A 547 4.46 29.14 10.42
C GLY A 547 4.07 28.03 9.44
N TYR A 548 3.77 26.82 9.91
CA TYR A 548 3.24 25.73 9.08
C TYR A 548 1.83 26.08 8.60
N ARG A 549 1.71 26.40 7.31
CA ARG A 549 0.43 26.42 6.61
C ARG A 549 0.16 25.00 6.12
N PRO A 550 -1.07 24.47 6.25
CA PRO A 550 -1.39 23.19 5.60
C PRO A 550 -1.02 23.32 4.12
N PRO A 551 -0.29 22.36 3.54
CA PRO A 551 0.12 22.41 2.15
C PRO A 551 -1.11 22.67 1.28
N SER A 552 -1.03 23.66 0.39
CA SER A 552 -2.07 23.89 -0.60
C SER A 552 -2.16 22.64 -1.48
N LEU A 553 -3.38 22.12 -1.67
CA LEU A 553 -3.64 21.05 -2.64
C LEU A 553 -3.12 21.50 -4.01
N GLU A 554 -2.08 20.86 -4.52
CA GLU A 554 -1.42 21.12 -5.79
C GLU A 554 -1.02 19.78 -6.43
N ASN A 555 -1.05 19.72 -7.76
CA ASN A 555 -0.63 18.54 -8.50
C ASN A 555 0.91 18.38 -8.53
N ASN A 556 1.51 18.02 -7.39
CA ASN A 556 2.96 17.88 -7.23
C ASN A 556 3.37 16.48 -6.74
N ARG A 557 2.45 15.51 -6.78
CA ARG A 557 2.64 14.15 -6.28
C ARG A 557 2.42 13.11 -7.36
N VAL A 558 3.28 12.11 -7.38
CA VAL A 558 3.21 10.94 -8.27
C VAL A 558 3.42 9.69 -7.42
N HIS A 559 2.57 8.68 -7.55
CA HIS A 559 2.58 7.46 -6.72
C HIS A 559 2.64 7.72 -5.21
N GLY A 560 1.98 8.79 -4.77
CA GLY A 560 1.95 9.20 -3.36
C GLY A 560 3.16 10.01 -2.90
N LEU A 561 4.22 10.14 -3.70
CA LEU A 561 5.44 10.85 -3.35
C LEU A 561 5.44 12.29 -3.87
N ASP A 562 5.93 13.24 -3.06
CA ASP A 562 6.25 14.58 -3.54
C ASP A 562 7.44 14.54 -4.50
N VAL A 563 7.16 14.78 -5.79
CA VAL A 563 8.15 14.63 -6.88
C VAL A 563 9.37 15.54 -6.65
N ARG A 564 9.13 16.78 -6.21
CA ARG A 564 10.20 17.76 -6.03
C ARG A 564 11.12 17.37 -4.88
N PHE A 565 10.55 16.90 -3.78
CA PHE A 565 11.33 16.49 -2.62
C PHE A 565 12.11 15.19 -2.89
N TYR A 566 11.48 14.20 -3.49
CA TYR A 566 12.14 12.94 -3.88
C TYR A 566 13.33 13.20 -4.81
N GLU A 567 13.16 14.11 -5.78
CA GLU A 567 14.25 14.52 -6.67
C GLU A 567 15.39 15.26 -5.96
N GLN A 568 15.08 16.09 -4.96
CA GLN A 568 16.11 16.72 -4.14
C GLN A 568 16.93 15.68 -3.38
N LEU A 569 16.30 14.63 -2.84
CA LEU A 569 16.99 13.51 -2.20
C LEU A 569 17.91 12.79 -3.20
N ARG A 570 17.39 12.44 -4.37
CA ARG A 570 18.13 11.74 -5.42
C ARG A 570 19.35 12.51 -5.93
N ARG A 571 19.20 13.83 -6.13
CA ARG A 571 20.30 14.75 -6.54
C ARG A 571 21.31 14.98 -5.42
N SER A 572 20.87 14.88 -4.18
CA SER A 572 21.74 14.98 -3.00
C SER A 572 22.46 13.68 -2.69
N ASN A 573 22.08 12.54 -3.27
CA ASN A 573 22.83 11.29 -3.14
C ASN A 573 24.04 11.30 -4.08
N TRP A 574 25.25 11.44 -3.51
CA TRP A 574 26.54 11.44 -4.22
C TRP A 574 27.14 10.04 -4.46
N GLY A 575 26.32 8.99 -4.40
CA GLY A 575 26.71 7.66 -4.82
C GLY A 575 26.82 7.51 -6.35
N GLU A 576 27.54 6.48 -6.77
CA GLU A 576 27.71 6.06 -8.17
C GLU A 576 27.16 4.64 -8.41
N GLY A 577 26.65 3.98 -7.37
CA GLY A 577 26.28 2.56 -7.39
C GLY A 577 27.42 1.70 -6.83
N TYR A 578 27.14 0.43 -6.66
CA TYR A 578 28.06 -0.53 -6.06
C TYR A 578 28.01 -1.85 -6.81
N PHE A 579 29.06 -2.65 -6.69
CA PHE A 579 29.11 -3.99 -7.27
C PHE A 579 28.60 -5.01 -6.25
N ASP A 580 27.47 -5.65 -6.55
CA ASP A 580 26.96 -6.78 -5.79
C ASP A 580 27.55 -8.08 -6.35
N PRO A 581 28.29 -8.87 -5.54
CA PRO A 581 28.97 -10.07 -6.02
C PRO A 581 28.03 -11.29 -6.08
N GLU A 582 28.58 -12.40 -6.59
CA GLU A 582 27.99 -13.75 -6.52
C GLU A 582 26.79 -13.99 -7.45
N TRP A 583 26.75 -13.30 -8.60
CA TRP A 583 25.77 -13.57 -9.66
C TRP A 583 26.31 -14.58 -10.65
N GLN A 584 25.57 -15.66 -10.91
CA GLN A 584 25.93 -16.66 -11.90
C GLN A 584 25.36 -16.33 -13.27
N VAL A 585 26.18 -16.36 -14.32
CA VAL A 585 25.70 -16.21 -15.70
C VAL A 585 24.99 -17.48 -16.16
N VAL A 586 23.69 -17.40 -16.43
CA VAL A 586 22.86 -18.57 -16.79
C VAL A 586 22.54 -18.63 -18.27
N ARG A 587 22.41 -17.48 -18.94
CA ARG A 587 22.03 -17.42 -20.36
C ARG A 587 22.63 -16.18 -21.02
N ARG A 588 22.91 -16.29 -22.32
CA ARG A 588 23.23 -15.16 -23.19
C ARG A 588 22.05 -14.95 -24.14
N GLU A 589 21.54 -13.72 -24.19
CA GLU A 589 20.43 -13.35 -25.04
C GLU A 589 20.89 -13.01 -26.47
N SER A 590 19.92 -13.01 -27.39
CA SER A 590 20.18 -12.76 -28.81
C SER A 590 20.64 -11.32 -29.11
N ASP A 591 20.27 -10.36 -28.26
CA ASP A 591 20.66 -8.96 -28.33
C ASP A 591 22.05 -8.68 -27.73
N GLY A 592 22.69 -9.69 -27.15
CA GLY A 592 24.00 -9.58 -26.52
C GLY A 592 23.98 -9.26 -25.02
N THR A 593 22.79 -9.07 -24.42
CA THR A 593 22.64 -9.04 -22.97
C THR A 593 22.80 -10.43 -22.36
N PHE A 594 22.96 -10.50 -21.05
CA PHE A 594 23.09 -11.76 -20.31
C PHE A 594 22.04 -11.84 -19.21
N ALA A 595 21.45 -13.01 -19.05
CA ALA A 595 20.68 -13.33 -17.85
C ALA A 595 21.65 -13.85 -16.77
N VAL A 596 21.60 -13.24 -15.61
CA VAL A 596 22.37 -13.61 -14.42
C VAL A 596 21.44 -13.94 -13.27
N GLN A 597 21.82 -14.91 -12.46
CA GLN A 597 20.99 -15.41 -11.37
C GLN A 597 21.75 -15.39 -10.05
N LYS A 598 21.09 -14.91 -9.00
CA LYS A 598 21.52 -15.05 -7.60
C LYS A 598 20.31 -15.55 -6.82
N GLU A 599 20.50 -16.67 -6.14
CA GLU A 599 19.39 -17.43 -5.53
C GLU A 599 18.31 -17.77 -6.58
N GLU A 600 17.06 -17.35 -6.38
CA GLU A 600 15.94 -17.58 -7.29
C GLU A 600 15.67 -16.37 -8.21
N LEU A 601 16.41 -15.26 -8.06
CA LEU A 601 16.21 -14.03 -8.83
C LEU A 601 17.12 -13.99 -10.05
N THR A 602 16.53 -13.82 -11.22
CA THR A 602 17.21 -13.63 -12.50
C THR A 602 17.06 -12.19 -12.98
N LEU A 603 18.17 -11.58 -13.38
CA LEU A 603 18.25 -10.24 -13.96
C LEU A 603 18.87 -10.29 -15.36
N HIS A 604 18.47 -9.36 -16.21
CA HIS A 604 19.06 -9.09 -17.50
C HIS A 604 20.08 -7.95 -17.39
N ILE A 605 21.31 -8.20 -17.82
CA ILE A 605 22.42 -7.24 -17.74
C ILE A 605 23.03 -6.94 -19.12
N ASP A 606 23.27 -5.66 -19.38
CA ASP A 606 24.26 -5.19 -20.36
C ASP A 606 25.68 -5.24 -19.75
N PRO A 607 26.59 -6.08 -20.28
CA PRO A 607 27.97 -6.18 -19.79
C PRO A 607 28.74 -4.86 -19.76
N LEU A 608 28.48 -3.93 -20.68
CA LEU A 608 29.22 -2.66 -20.76
C LEU A 608 28.85 -1.72 -19.61
N ARG A 609 27.59 -1.78 -19.18
CA ARG A 609 27.02 -0.94 -18.11
C ARG A 609 27.19 -1.57 -16.73
N HIS A 610 26.94 -2.87 -16.64
CA HIS A 610 26.73 -3.53 -15.35
C HIS A 610 27.91 -4.36 -14.88
N LEU A 611 28.88 -4.72 -15.73
CA LEU A 611 30.05 -5.49 -15.30
C LEU A 611 31.30 -4.59 -15.13
N PRO A 612 32.18 -4.93 -14.17
CA PRO A 612 33.53 -4.38 -14.11
C PRO A 612 34.26 -4.50 -15.45
N ALA A 613 35.17 -3.57 -15.73
CA ALA A 613 35.88 -3.54 -17.01
C ALA A 613 36.62 -4.85 -17.31
N GLU A 614 37.08 -5.54 -16.28
CA GLU A 614 37.84 -6.78 -16.33
C GLU A 614 36.97 -8.00 -16.68
N THR A 615 35.65 -7.94 -16.50
CA THR A 615 34.73 -9.09 -16.63
C THR A 615 33.65 -8.90 -17.70
N ARG A 616 33.81 -7.94 -18.62
CA ARG A 616 32.84 -7.59 -19.69
C ARG A 616 32.56 -8.67 -20.74
N SER A 617 33.20 -9.84 -20.65
CA SER A 617 33.00 -10.95 -21.59
C SER A 617 32.86 -12.26 -20.81
N PRO A 618 31.81 -12.39 -19.98
CA PRO A 618 31.63 -13.58 -19.19
C PRO A 618 31.16 -14.76 -20.04
N SER A 619 31.48 -15.96 -19.59
CA SER A 619 30.97 -17.23 -20.10
C SER A 619 29.80 -17.72 -19.25
N ILE A 620 28.93 -18.56 -19.84
CA ILE A 620 27.87 -19.23 -19.08
C ILE A 620 28.51 -20.07 -17.98
N GLY A 621 28.01 -19.92 -16.75
CA GLY A 621 28.51 -20.56 -15.53
C GLY A 621 29.48 -19.70 -14.73
N ASP A 622 30.01 -18.61 -15.28
CA ASP A 622 30.89 -17.69 -14.55
C ASP A 622 30.14 -17.00 -13.41
N ILE A 623 30.86 -16.74 -12.32
CA ILE A 623 30.38 -15.90 -11.20
C ILE A 623 30.92 -14.48 -11.40
N VAL A 624 30.03 -13.51 -11.47
CA VAL A 624 30.33 -12.10 -11.71
C VAL A 624 29.77 -11.22 -10.59
N ALA A 625 30.31 -10.01 -10.48
CA ALA A 625 29.69 -8.95 -9.70
C ALA A 625 28.98 -7.97 -10.65
N ILE A 626 27.75 -7.59 -10.32
CA ILE A 626 26.94 -6.68 -11.14
C ILE A 626 26.82 -5.32 -10.45
N ARG A 627 26.83 -4.25 -11.24
CA ARG A 627 26.63 -2.89 -10.73
C ARG A 627 25.15 -2.65 -10.45
N LEU A 628 24.82 -2.50 -9.18
CA LEU A 628 23.50 -2.07 -8.72
C LEU A 628 23.46 -0.54 -8.54
N PRO A 629 22.26 0.08 -8.58
CA PRO A 629 22.10 1.52 -8.43
C PRO A 629 22.54 2.03 -7.06
N LYS A 630 22.81 3.34 -6.97
CA LYS A 630 23.20 4.04 -5.73
C LYS A 630 22.09 4.15 -4.69
N ASN A 631 20.87 3.72 -5.03
CA ASN A 631 19.71 3.80 -4.18
C ASN A 631 18.86 2.54 -4.25
N ARG A 632 18.08 2.34 -3.19
CA ARG A 632 16.98 1.37 -3.09
C ARG A 632 15.72 2.09 -2.60
N ILE A 633 14.60 1.39 -2.65
CA ILE A 633 13.34 1.87 -2.07
C ILE A 633 12.92 0.92 -0.96
N GLU A 634 12.51 1.50 0.15
CA GLU A 634 11.85 0.82 1.26
C GLU A 634 10.54 1.57 1.55
N THR A 635 9.54 0.90 2.13
CA THR A 635 8.24 1.52 2.39
C THR A 635 8.39 2.80 3.22
N GLY A 636 8.07 3.95 2.62
CA GLY A 636 8.19 5.27 3.25
C GLY A 636 9.60 5.87 3.29
N PHE A 637 10.62 5.19 2.74
CA PHE A 637 12.01 5.62 2.80
C PHE A 637 12.68 5.63 1.42
N TYR A 638 13.44 6.69 1.16
CA TYR A 638 14.49 6.69 0.15
C TYR A 638 15.78 6.15 0.79
N VAL A 639 16.41 5.16 0.16
CA VAL A 639 17.59 4.48 0.72
C VAL A 639 18.79 4.74 -0.18
N ALA A 640 19.83 5.37 0.33
CA ALA A 640 21.12 5.48 -0.33
C ALA A 640 22.04 4.32 0.09
N VAL A 641 22.74 3.73 -0.87
CA VAL A 641 23.75 2.68 -0.64
C VAL A 641 25.12 3.22 -1.02
N GLY A 642 26.11 3.00 -0.15
CA GLY A 642 27.48 3.43 -0.39
C GLY A 642 28.12 2.74 -1.59
N ASN A 643 29.09 3.39 -2.22
CA ASN A 643 29.82 2.85 -3.38
C ASN A 643 30.61 1.57 -3.03
N ALA A 644 30.95 1.40 -1.75
CA ALA A 644 31.59 0.20 -1.23
C ALA A 644 30.60 -0.96 -0.95
N GLY A 645 29.30 -0.76 -1.23
CA GLY A 645 28.25 -1.75 -1.05
C GLY A 645 27.47 -1.61 0.26
N LEU A 646 26.61 -2.60 0.51
CA LEU A 646 25.84 -2.76 1.72
C LEU A 646 26.75 -3.11 2.92
N VAL A 647 26.20 -2.94 4.12
CA VAL A 647 26.79 -3.54 5.32
C VAL A 647 26.60 -5.07 5.23
N PRO A 648 27.64 -5.90 5.38
CA PRO A 648 27.49 -7.36 5.29
C PRO A 648 26.60 -7.92 6.41
N ASP A 649 25.66 -8.81 6.06
CA ASP A 649 24.70 -9.40 7.00
C ASP A 649 25.35 -10.22 8.12
N ASP A 650 26.57 -10.72 7.91
CA ASP A 650 27.33 -11.51 8.89
C ASP A 650 28.18 -10.67 9.85
N SER A 651 28.17 -9.34 9.66
CA SER A 651 29.02 -8.40 10.38
C SER A 651 28.18 -7.56 11.35
N PRO A 652 28.55 -7.47 12.65
CA PRO A 652 27.81 -6.62 13.59
C PRO A 652 27.77 -5.17 13.12
N ALA A 653 26.59 -4.57 13.13
CA ALA A 653 26.37 -3.19 12.67
C ALA A 653 25.87 -2.28 13.80
N ILE A 654 25.97 -0.98 13.54
CA ILE A 654 25.34 0.07 14.35
C ILE A 654 24.41 0.89 13.48
N GLU A 655 23.32 1.39 14.08
CA GLU A 655 22.39 2.32 13.48
C GLU A 655 22.46 3.67 14.21
N LEU A 656 22.53 4.75 13.43
CA LEU A 656 22.40 6.12 13.90
C LEU A 656 21.07 6.71 13.43
N TYR A 657 20.28 7.20 14.38
CA TYR A 657 18.96 7.77 14.13
C TYR A 657 19.04 9.29 14.18
N PHE A 658 18.60 9.93 13.10
CA PHE A 658 18.58 11.37 12.91
C PHE A 658 17.14 11.88 12.95
N ASN A 659 16.85 12.73 13.93
CA ASN A 659 15.60 13.46 14.01
C ASN A 659 15.78 14.85 13.38
N VAL A 660 15.39 14.95 12.12
CA VAL A 660 15.64 16.13 11.26
C VAL A 660 14.39 16.59 10.55
N THR A 661 14.43 17.82 10.03
CA THR A 661 13.42 18.35 9.11
C THR A 661 13.66 17.84 7.68
N PRO A 662 12.73 18.04 6.73
CA PRO A 662 12.96 17.70 5.32
C PRO A 662 14.24 18.33 4.76
N ALA A 663 14.51 19.60 5.10
CA ALA A 663 15.74 20.29 4.68
C ALA A 663 16.99 19.67 5.32
N GLY A 664 16.91 19.22 6.58
CA GLY A 664 17.99 18.50 7.25
C GLY A 664 18.30 17.16 6.60
N ALA A 665 17.29 16.42 6.13
CA ALA A 665 17.50 15.17 5.40
C ALA A 665 18.21 15.39 4.04
N ILE A 666 17.87 16.45 3.30
CA ILE A 666 18.60 16.83 2.07
C ILE A 666 20.08 17.10 2.40
N ALA A 667 20.34 17.90 3.45
CA ALA A 667 21.70 18.24 3.87
C ALA A 667 22.50 17.01 4.35
N LEU A 668 21.88 16.12 5.11
CA LEU A 668 22.46 14.85 5.54
C LEU A 668 22.79 13.95 4.35
N MET A 669 21.84 13.77 3.43
CA MET A 669 22.02 12.94 2.23
C MET A 669 23.25 13.38 1.44
N GLN A 670 23.40 14.70 1.21
CA GLN A 670 24.57 15.26 0.55
C GLN A 670 25.87 15.00 1.32
N ASN A 671 25.92 15.39 2.60
CA ASN A 671 27.17 15.38 3.36
C ASN A 671 27.63 13.97 3.73
N LEU A 672 26.70 13.08 4.09
CA LEU A 672 27.02 11.69 4.45
C LEU A 672 27.48 10.91 3.23
N THR A 673 26.69 10.88 2.15
CA THR A 673 27.03 10.07 0.97
C THR A 673 28.36 10.51 0.35
N GLN A 674 28.61 11.82 0.25
CA GLN A 674 29.88 12.33 -0.28
C GLN A 674 31.08 11.90 0.57
N ARG A 675 31.02 12.07 1.90
CA ARG A 675 32.17 11.86 2.79
C ARG A 675 32.43 10.38 3.06
N LEU A 676 31.37 9.57 3.23
CA LEU A 676 31.49 8.13 3.46
C LEU A 676 31.99 7.41 2.20
N ASN A 677 31.53 7.82 1.02
CA ASN A 677 32.06 7.29 -0.25
C ASN A 677 33.54 7.67 -0.45
N ALA A 678 33.96 8.88 -0.06
CA ALA A 678 35.35 9.32 -0.19
C ALA A 678 36.33 8.48 0.65
N ILE A 679 35.87 7.84 1.72
CA ILE A 679 36.67 6.92 2.55
C ILE A 679 36.37 5.44 2.26
N ALA A 680 35.58 5.14 1.23
CA ALA A 680 35.15 3.79 0.85
C ALA A 680 34.55 2.98 2.02
N LEU A 681 33.74 3.65 2.86
CA LEU A 681 33.00 2.97 3.92
C LEU A 681 31.72 2.35 3.34
N PRO A 682 31.44 1.05 3.55
CA PRO A 682 30.12 0.47 3.29
C PRO A 682 29.08 1.08 4.23
N PHE A 683 27.94 1.50 3.69
CA PHE A 683 26.85 2.07 4.48
C PHE A 683 25.50 1.92 3.77
N VAL A 684 24.45 1.96 4.58
CA VAL A 684 23.07 2.19 4.13
C VAL A 684 22.54 3.42 4.85
N PHE A 685 22.06 4.41 4.11
CA PHE A 685 21.46 5.61 4.69
C PHE A 685 20.04 5.81 4.17
N LYS A 686 19.05 5.62 5.04
CA LYS A 686 17.64 5.81 4.70
C LYS A 686 17.09 7.09 5.31
N VAL A 687 16.25 7.79 4.56
CA VAL A 687 15.49 8.97 5.03
C VAL A 687 14.07 8.90 4.51
N LEU A 688 13.14 9.50 5.23
CA LEU A 688 11.74 9.54 4.80
C LEU A 688 11.62 10.14 3.39
N SER A 689 10.91 9.44 2.51
CA SER A 689 10.77 9.81 1.09
C SER A 689 9.78 10.94 0.85
N ASP A 690 8.93 11.26 1.84
CA ASP A 690 7.90 12.28 1.74
C ASP A 690 8.06 13.38 2.79
N PRO A 691 8.00 14.67 2.41
CA PRO A 691 8.18 15.78 3.36
C PRO A 691 7.09 15.85 4.44
N VAL A 692 5.88 15.32 4.19
CA VAL A 692 4.77 15.30 5.17
C VAL A 692 5.00 14.25 6.27
N ALA A 693 5.83 13.22 6.01
CA ALA A 693 6.11 12.17 6.99
C ALA A 693 7.11 12.61 8.09
N TYR A 694 7.77 13.77 7.91
CA TYR A 694 8.74 14.30 8.88
C TYR A 694 8.08 14.75 10.19
N GLY A 695 8.87 14.77 11.26
CA GLY A 695 8.38 14.88 12.64
C GLY A 695 8.62 13.59 13.45
N ARG A 696 9.06 12.53 12.77
CA ARG A 696 9.53 11.28 13.36
C ARG A 696 10.95 11.40 13.95
N TYR A 697 11.21 10.68 15.04
CA TYR A 697 12.51 10.59 15.70
C TYR A 697 13.52 9.76 14.90
N ASP A 698 13.04 8.87 14.04
CA ASP A 698 13.80 8.00 13.14
C ASP A 698 13.71 8.49 11.67
N ALA A 699 13.58 9.80 11.45
CA ALA A 699 13.41 10.39 10.13
C ALA A 699 14.60 10.13 9.17
N GLY A 700 15.79 9.89 9.71
CA GLY A 700 16.94 9.36 8.99
C GLY A 700 17.64 8.27 9.79
N ILE A 701 18.14 7.23 9.12
CA ILE A 701 18.81 6.09 9.75
C ILE A 701 20.06 5.75 8.94
N LEU A 702 21.24 5.83 9.55
CA LEU A 702 22.52 5.43 8.96
C LEU A 702 23.00 4.14 9.59
N GLN A 703 23.13 3.10 8.79
CA GLN A 703 23.72 1.82 9.19
C GLN A 703 25.16 1.74 8.71
N VAL A 704 26.07 1.34 9.60
CA VAL A 704 27.48 1.05 9.28
C VAL A 704 27.98 -0.17 10.06
N GLU A 705 29.01 -0.82 9.55
CA GLU A 705 29.70 -1.89 10.26
C GLU A 705 30.31 -1.37 11.58
N ARG A 706 30.01 -2.04 12.70
CA ARG A 706 30.47 -1.67 14.05
C ARG A 706 32.00 -1.60 14.14
N SER A 707 32.68 -2.54 13.49
CA SER A 707 34.14 -2.63 13.47
C SER A 707 34.81 -1.39 12.83
N ARG A 708 34.08 -0.65 12.00
CA ARG A 708 34.55 0.54 11.29
C ARG A 708 34.06 1.86 11.89
N SER A 709 33.37 1.79 13.03
CA SER A 709 32.81 2.97 13.73
C SER A 709 33.86 4.06 13.99
N GLU A 710 35.12 3.73 14.28
CA GLU A 710 36.17 4.76 14.48
C GLU A 710 36.35 5.70 13.27
N GLN A 711 36.16 5.18 12.04
CA GLN A 711 36.26 5.98 10.81
C GLN A 711 35.06 6.91 10.62
N LEU A 712 33.92 6.59 11.23
CA LEU A 712 32.67 7.34 11.11
C LEU A 712 32.68 8.62 11.97
N TRP A 713 33.32 8.62 13.16
CA TRP A 713 33.22 9.75 14.10
C TRP A 713 33.72 11.08 13.55
N PRO A 714 34.90 11.16 12.88
CA PRO A 714 35.34 12.39 12.24
C PRO A 714 34.38 12.90 11.16
N VAL A 715 33.73 11.98 10.45
CA VAL A 715 32.72 12.32 9.42
C VAL A 715 31.47 12.88 10.10
N LEU A 716 30.96 12.24 11.15
CA LEU A 716 29.79 12.72 11.90
C LEU A 716 30.01 14.10 12.51
N GLN A 717 31.19 14.37 13.07
CA GLN A 717 31.52 15.69 13.61
C GLN A 717 31.44 16.78 12.53
N GLN A 718 31.97 16.50 11.33
CA GLN A 718 31.95 17.44 10.21
C GLN A 718 30.54 17.63 9.64
N VAL A 719 29.78 16.53 9.51
CA VAL A 719 28.40 16.55 8.99
C VAL A 719 27.50 17.32 9.94
N TYR A 720 27.56 17.00 11.24
CA TYR A 720 26.70 17.62 12.24
C TYR A 720 27.03 19.11 12.43
N ALA A 721 28.29 19.52 12.28
CA ALA A 721 28.68 20.94 12.25
C ALA A 721 28.21 21.69 10.99
N ALA A 722 27.93 20.98 9.89
CA ALA A 722 27.49 21.57 8.62
C ALA A 722 25.96 21.72 8.52
N ILE A 723 25.20 21.11 9.45
CA ILE A 723 23.73 21.16 9.48
C ILE A 723 23.29 22.34 10.34
N ALA A 724 22.31 23.09 9.86
CA ALA A 724 21.80 24.24 10.60
C ALA A 724 20.99 23.78 11.84
N PRO A 725 21.08 24.45 13.00
CA PRO A 725 20.38 24.03 14.21
C PRO A 725 18.86 23.88 14.04
N GLU A 726 18.23 24.72 13.22
CA GLU A 726 16.80 24.65 12.90
C GLU A 726 16.39 23.43 12.04
N GLN A 727 17.36 22.68 11.51
CA GLN A 727 17.14 21.47 10.72
C GLN A 727 17.14 20.19 11.57
N VAL A 728 17.38 20.28 12.88
CA VAL A 728 17.48 19.16 13.81
C VAL A 728 16.51 19.36 14.97
N HIS A 729 15.77 18.32 15.33
CA HIS A 729 14.96 18.30 16.54
C HIS A 729 15.73 17.56 17.65
N ALA A 730 15.74 18.07 18.87
CA ALA A 730 16.62 17.56 19.92
C ALA A 730 16.28 16.14 20.44
N THR A 731 15.06 15.63 20.21
CA THR A 731 14.61 14.33 20.73
C THR A 731 15.18 13.16 19.93
N THR A 732 15.45 12.04 20.61
CA THR A 732 15.97 10.80 20.01
C THR A 732 15.03 9.62 20.32
N PRO A 733 15.02 8.56 19.48
CA PRO A 733 14.19 7.38 19.74
C PRO A 733 14.45 6.77 21.12
N LEU A 734 13.40 6.24 21.75
CA LEU A 734 13.54 5.56 23.05
C LEU A 734 14.55 4.41 22.95
N PHE A 735 15.31 4.17 24.04
CA PHE A 735 16.37 3.16 24.17
C PHE A 735 17.67 3.43 23.43
N THR A 736 17.75 4.44 22.57
CA THR A 736 19.00 4.82 21.88
C THR A 736 19.95 5.63 22.78
N LYS A 737 21.26 5.51 22.55
CA LYS A 737 22.26 6.40 23.15
C LYS A 737 22.23 7.76 22.45
N THR A 738 21.91 8.82 23.17
CA THR A 738 22.02 10.19 22.65
C THR A 738 23.49 10.56 22.46
N LEU A 739 23.90 10.78 21.21
CA LEU A 739 25.26 11.24 20.86
C LEU A 739 25.34 12.76 20.72
N ALA A 740 24.27 13.39 20.23
CA ALA A 740 24.05 14.82 20.08
C ALA A 740 22.53 15.09 20.06
N PRO A 741 22.05 16.35 20.15
CA PRO A 741 20.63 16.64 19.96
C PRO A 741 20.09 15.99 18.68
N GLY A 742 19.01 15.20 18.78
CA GLY A 742 18.43 14.54 17.60
C GLY A 742 19.27 13.43 16.97
N LEU A 743 20.42 13.06 17.55
CA LEU A 743 21.24 11.96 17.08
C LEU A 743 21.30 10.83 18.14
N GLY A 744 20.57 9.75 17.86
CA GLY A 744 20.60 8.51 18.65
C GLY A 744 21.50 7.45 18.03
N LEU A 745 21.98 6.50 18.82
CA LEU A 745 22.72 5.32 18.36
C LEU A 745 22.22 4.05 19.04
N ALA A 746 22.16 2.95 18.29
CA ALA A 746 22.00 1.59 18.80
C ALA A 746 22.82 0.58 17.99
N GLU A 747 23.17 -0.55 18.62
CA GLU A 747 23.70 -1.72 17.92
C GLU A 747 22.55 -2.52 17.31
N GLU A 748 22.74 -3.00 16.08
CA GLU A 748 21.75 -3.87 15.43
C GLU A 748 21.70 -5.23 16.15
N PRO A 749 20.52 -5.82 16.37
CA PRO A 749 20.41 -7.11 17.05
C PRO A 749 21.21 -8.22 16.34
N GLU A 750 22.04 -8.98 17.08
CA GLU A 750 22.88 -10.06 16.51
C GLU A 750 22.07 -11.30 16.05
N GLU A 751 20.84 -11.44 16.50
CA GLU A 751 19.97 -12.52 16.04
C GLU A 751 19.50 -12.18 14.62
N ASN A 752 19.71 -13.10 13.67
CA ASN A 752 19.20 -12.98 12.30
C ASN A 752 17.67 -13.19 12.26
N THR A 753 16.97 -12.33 13.00
CA THR A 753 15.53 -12.13 12.95
C THR A 753 15.31 -10.91 12.08
N ALA A 754 14.36 -10.97 11.15
CA ALA A 754 13.98 -9.84 10.30
C ALA A 754 13.35 -8.64 11.07
N GLU A 755 13.56 -8.53 12.38
CA GLU A 755 13.04 -7.49 13.27
C GLU A 755 14.12 -6.44 13.53
N ASP A 756 13.83 -5.15 13.26
CA ASP A 756 14.74 -4.04 13.57
C ASP A 756 14.87 -3.80 15.10
N PHE A 757 15.87 -2.99 15.50
CA PHE A 757 16.15 -2.68 16.91
C PHE A 757 14.93 -2.12 17.66
N GLY A 758 14.25 -1.12 17.10
CA GLY A 758 13.10 -0.47 17.74
C GLY A 758 11.94 -1.43 17.93
N THR A 759 11.65 -2.23 16.90
CA THR A 759 10.66 -3.30 16.90
C THR A 759 10.96 -4.32 18.00
N LYS A 760 12.21 -4.81 18.08
CA LYS A 760 12.64 -5.76 19.13
C LYS A 760 12.49 -5.17 20.54
N CYS A 761 12.93 -3.93 20.76
CA CYS A 761 12.79 -3.28 22.06
C CYS A 761 11.32 -3.09 22.47
N CYS A 762 10.47 -2.58 21.55
CA CYS A 762 9.05 -2.39 21.84
C CYS A 762 8.30 -3.70 22.06
N LYS A 763 8.72 -4.80 21.40
CA LYS A 763 8.20 -6.15 21.65
C LYS A 763 8.50 -6.62 23.08
N LEU A 764 9.72 -6.45 23.56
CA LEU A 764 10.10 -6.80 24.93
C LEU A 764 9.34 -5.97 25.97
N VAL A 765 9.12 -4.68 25.69
CA VAL A 765 8.28 -3.83 26.53
C VAL A 765 6.83 -4.32 26.54
N ALA A 766 6.27 -4.64 25.38
CA ALA A 766 4.92 -5.18 25.26
C ALA A 766 4.76 -6.49 26.05
N GLU A 767 5.74 -7.39 25.99
CA GLU A 767 5.77 -8.64 26.77
C GLU A 767 5.81 -8.36 28.27
N GLY A 768 6.63 -7.40 28.71
CA GLY A 768 6.70 -6.95 30.09
C GLY A 768 5.36 -6.42 30.59
N LEU A 769 4.72 -5.53 29.84
CA LEU A 769 3.40 -4.99 30.17
C LEU A 769 2.32 -6.09 30.23
N LEU A 770 2.30 -7.00 29.25
CA LEU A 770 1.33 -8.09 29.20
C LEU A 770 1.53 -9.14 30.29
N SER A 771 2.73 -9.29 30.85
CA SER A 771 3.01 -10.21 31.95
C SER A 771 2.34 -9.81 33.27
N VAL A 772 2.16 -8.51 33.49
CA VAL A 772 1.51 -7.95 34.69
C VAL A 772 0.08 -7.50 34.45
N TRP A 773 -0.34 -7.35 33.19
CA TRP A 773 -1.71 -7.01 32.82
C TRP A 773 -2.72 -8.02 33.38
N GLN A 774 -3.84 -7.50 33.90
CA GLN A 774 -4.90 -8.26 34.60
C GLN A 774 -4.47 -8.96 35.90
N THR A 775 -3.23 -8.76 36.38
CA THR A 775 -2.82 -9.17 37.71
C THR A 775 -3.24 -8.12 38.74
N LYS A 776 -3.35 -8.52 40.02
CA LYS A 776 -3.61 -7.57 41.13
C LYS A 776 -2.48 -6.56 41.36
N SER A 777 -1.34 -6.76 40.69
CA SER A 777 -0.11 -6.00 40.87
C SER A 777 0.18 -5.07 39.69
N ASP A 778 -0.77 -4.81 38.79
CA ASP A 778 -0.58 -3.92 37.62
C ASP A 778 -0.43 -2.44 38.02
N SER A 779 0.72 -2.10 38.62
CA SER A 779 1.14 -0.74 38.98
C SER A 779 2.30 -0.29 38.10
N PRO A 780 2.55 1.03 37.96
CA PRO A 780 3.69 1.54 37.20
C PRO A 780 5.05 0.94 37.63
N GLN A 781 5.24 0.71 38.93
CA GLN A 781 6.46 0.09 39.47
C GLN A 781 6.57 -1.39 39.08
N ALA A 782 5.47 -2.13 39.09
CA ALA A 782 5.45 -3.52 38.68
C ALA A 782 5.68 -3.66 37.16
N ARG A 783 5.05 -2.80 36.35
CA ARG A 783 5.30 -2.70 34.90
C ARG A 783 6.77 -2.44 34.60
N MET A 784 7.37 -1.45 35.26
CA MET A 784 8.79 -1.14 35.11
C MET A 784 9.69 -2.33 35.50
N SER A 785 9.34 -3.03 36.58
CA SER A 785 10.09 -4.21 37.02
C SER A 785 9.98 -5.36 36.02
N ALA A 786 8.79 -5.58 35.46
CA ALA A 786 8.56 -6.60 34.43
C ALA A 786 9.31 -6.30 33.12
N ILE A 787 9.31 -5.03 32.67
CA ILE A 787 10.10 -4.61 31.49
C ILE A 787 11.59 -4.87 31.72
N ARG A 788 12.13 -4.50 32.88
CA ARG A 788 13.54 -4.77 33.23
C ARG A 788 13.85 -6.26 33.25
N GLN A 789 12.93 -7.06 33.79
CA GLN A 789 13.07 -8.51 33.81
C GLN A 789 13.11 -9.10 32.39
N GLN A 790 12.20 -8.67 31.49
CA GLN A 790 12.21 -9.12 30.10
C GLN A 790 13.52 -8.79 29.38
N LEU A 791 14.05 -7.57 29.55
CA LEU A 791 15.36 -7.20 29.00
C LEU A 791 16.49 -8.08 29.57
N MET A 792 16.50 -8.31 30.88
CA MET A 792 17.51 -9.16 31.53
C MET A 792 17.44 -10.62 31.08
N GLU A 793 16.24 -11.17 30.88
CA GLU A 793 16.03 -12.53 30.38
C GLU A 793 16.59 -12.73 28.96
N GLN A 794 16.66 -11.65 28.18
CA GLN A 794 17.32 -11.61 26.86
C GLN A 794 18.80 -11.22 26.92
N GLY A 795 19.39 -11.12 28.12
CA GLY A 795 20.79 -10.73 28.31
C GLY A 795 21.08 -9.24 28.10
N LEU A 796 20.06 -8.39 27.94
CA LEU A 796 20.21 -6.95 27.72
C LEU A 796 20.35 -6.18 29.04
N ASN A 797 21.21 -5.17 29.05
CA ASN A 797 21.33 -4.26 30.18
C ASN A 797 20.31 -3.12 30.06
N TRP A 798 19.32 -3.07 30.95
CA TRP A 798 18.28 -2.02 30.92
C TRP A 798 18.83 -0.59 31.05
N GLN A 799 20.05 -0.39 31.59
CA GLN A 799 20.70 0.92 31.67
C GLN A 799 21.45 1.31 30.39
N LYS A 800 21.78 0.31 29.56
CA LYS A 800 22.43 0.48 28.26
C LYS A 800 21.72 -0.38 27.19
N PRO A 801 20.42 -0.15 26.94
CA PRO A 801 19.63 -1.01 26.07
C PRO A 801 20.00 -0.89 24.59
N TYR A 802 20.81 0.12 24.23
CA TYR A 802 21.38 0.33 22.91
C TYR A 802 22.58 -0.58 22.59
N LEU A 803 23.03 -1.41 23.52
CA LEU A 803 24.13 -2.37 23.33
C LEU A 803 23.59 -3.79 23.25
N ASN A 804 24.21 -4.59 22.39
CA ASN A 804 24.03 -6.03 22.39
C ASN A 804 24.61 -6.66 23.66
N PRO A 805 24.15 -7.88 24.03
CA PRO A 805 24.69 -8.59 25.18
C PRO A 805 26.22 -8.68 25.12
N HIS A 806 26.89 -8.34 26.22
CA HIS A 806 28.36 -8.36 26.35
C HIS A 806 29.15 -7.36 25.50
N SER A 807 28.49 -6.47 24.74
CA SER A 807 29.17 -5.43 23.99
C SER A 807 29.76 -4.33 24.88
N GLU A 808 30.92 -3.81 24.50
CA GLU A 808 31.55 -2.66 25.16
C GLU A 808 31.01 -1.34 24.61
N ASP A 809 30.82 -0.37 25.51
CA ASP A 809 30.34 0.97 25.18
C ASP A 809 31.48 1.86 24.64
N ILE A 810 31.79 1.72 23.37
CA ILE A 810 32.88 2.43 22.67
C ILE A 810 32.44 3.73 21.98
N TYR A 811 31.23 4.22 22.25
CA TYR A 811 30.59 5.29 21.48
C TYR A 811 30.64 6.65 22.21
N PRO A 812 31.66 7.51 22.03
CA PRO A 812 31.70 8.79 22.72
C PRO A 812 30.64 9.76 22.14
N PRO A 813 30.03 10.65 22.98
CA PRO A 813 29.20 11.74 22.50
C PRO A 813 29.93 12.63 21.50
N LEU A 814 29.22 13.24 20.55
CA LEU A 814 29.78 14.26 19.69
C LEU A 814 29.90 15.56 20.49
N GLY A 815 31.12 15.92 20.89
CA GLY A 815 31.37 17.13 21.67
C GLY A 815 31.03 18.39 20.86
N PHE A 816 29.89 19.02 21.16
CA PHE A 816 29.53 20.34 20.66
C PHE A 816 29.23 21.27 21.84
N THR A 817 29.95 22.38 21.90
CA THR A 817 29.49 23.58 22.62
C THR A 817 28.52 24.30 21.70
N ILE A 818 27.25 24.34 22.11
CA ILE A 818 26.28 25.29 21.51
C ILE A 818 26.72 26.66 22.04
N ASP A 819 27.37 27.46 21.18
CA ASP A 819 27.69 28.87 21.48
C ASP A 819 26.44 29.75 21.37
#